data_AF-A0A3D5L866-F1
#
_entry.id   AF-A0A3D5L866-F1
#
_cell.length_a   1.000
_cell.length_b   1.000
_cell.length_c   1.000
_cell.angle_alpha   90.00
_cell.angle_beta   90.00
_cell.angle_gamma   90.00
#
_symmetry.space_group_name_H-M   'P 1'
#
loop_
_entity.id
_entity.type
_entity.pdbx_description
1 polymer ?
#
loop_
_entity_poly.entity_id
_entity_poly.type
_entity_poly.pdbx_seq_one_letter_code
_entity_poly.pdbx_strand_id
1 'polypeptide(L)'
;MGKALFIAEKPSVAQEFAKALKVSGRKGDGYIESDQAIVTWCVGHLVTMSYPDAYDPALKRWSMETLPFLPKTFKYQVIDDVKKQFTIVSGLLNRADVDTIYVCTDSGREGEYIYRLVEQMAGVKGKKRRRVWIDSQTEEEILRGVREAKDLAEYDNLAASAYLRAKEDYLMGINFSRVLTLKYGPSVASYLREKRAVLSVGRVMTCVLGMVVRREREIREFVKTPFYRVIGSFDVPDHETAVIEAEWRAVEGSRYFGTPALYKENGFKEKKTAEELIRFLSADPMEGTLLALDRKKETKNPPLLYNLAEIQNDCSKMFKISPDETLKIIQELYEKKLVTYPRTDARVLSTAVSKEIYKNIGGLRNFAPLADFAAKALDSGTWKQIAKTKYVNDKQITDHYAIIPTGQGFGALRSLNPLAAKVYELIGRRFLSIFYPPAVYQKFSLRIEKQGEQFFAAYKVLAEAGYLEVANVPSKKKAENSGNSKAENSGASQDSQAEELDPGHDEKAKDLLAMLSGLKKGQKLKLLKLEIKEGETSPPKRYTSGSMILAMENAGQLIEDEDLRAQIKGSGIGTSATRAEILKKLFNIKYLALAKKTQVITPTLLGEIVFDVCQASMRQLLNPELTASWEKGLTYVAEGTITPDEYMEKLERFVTLRTNGVKQTNNAYMLRPYFDAAAQFYKK
;
A
#
# COMPACT_ATOMS: atom_id res chain seq x y z
N MET A 1 31.52 18.23 -34.56
CA MET A 1 30.16 18.24 -33.96
C MET A 1 30.35 17.83 -32.51
N GLY A 2 29.78 18.57 -31.55
CA GLY A 2 29.89 18.19 -30.12
C GLY A 2 29.14 16.89 -29.83
N LYS A 3 29.63 16.09 -28.88
CA LYS A 3 29.02 14.86 -28.41
C LYS A 3 27.76 15.14 -27.60
N ALA A 4 26.82 14.20 -27.64
CA ALA A 4 25.68 14.15 -26.74
C ALA A 4 26.01 13.31 -25.50
N LEU A 5 25.70 13.81 -24.30
CA LEU A 5 25.86 13.06 -23.05
C LEU A 5 24.49 12.65 -22.52
N PHE A 6 24.27 11.36 -22.30
CA PHE A 6 23.06 10.80 -21.70
C PHE A 6 23.36 10.40 -20.26
N ILE A 7 22.63 10.94 -19.29
CA ILE A 7 22.81 10.64 -17.85
C ILE A 7 21.56 9.98 -17.28
N ALA A 8 21.68 8.73 -16.88
CA ALA A 8 20.59 7.96 -16.28
C ALA A 8 20.68 7.91 -14.74
N GLU A 9 19.62 7.47 -14.06
CA GLU A 9 19.63 7.35 -12.59
C GLU A 9 20.50 6.20 -12.07
N LYS A 10 20.62 5.11 -12.85
CA LYS A 10 21.28 3.86 -12.46
C LYS A 10 22.02 3.22 -13.63
N PRO A 11 23.01 2.34 -13.37
CA PRO A 11 23.78 1.66 -14.43
C PRO A 11 22.91 0.85 -15.40
N SER A 12 21.90 0.12 -14.89
CA SER A 12 21.01 -0.71 -15.72
C SER A 12 20.25 0.10 -16.77
N VAL A 13 19.72 1.27 -16.36
CA VAL A 13 19.01 2.19 -17.27
C VAL A 13 19.96 2.71 -18.34
N ALA A 14 21.17 3.12 -17.95
CA ALA A 14 22.17 3.58 -18.91
C ALA A 14 22.57 2.52 -19.94
N GLN A 15 22.63 1.23 -19.57
CA GLN A 15 22.88 0.15 -20.53
C GLN A 15 21.78 0.06 -21.59
N GLU A 16 20.51 0.23 -21.20
CA GLU A 16 19.38 0.22 -22.14
C GLU A 16 19.43 1.41 -23.10
N PHE A 17 19.75 2.61 -22.60
CA PHE A 17 19.98 3.77 -23.45
C PHE A 17 21.15 3.55 -24.41
N ALA A 18 22.29 3.05 -23.94
CA ALA A 18 23.45 2.77 -24.79
C ALA A 18 23.11 1.74 -25.88
N LYS A 19 22.33 0.71 -25.55
CA LYS A 19 21.87 -0.30 -26.51
C LYS A 19 20.93 0.30 -27.55
N ALA A 20 19.88 1.00 -27.12
CA ALA A 20 18.87 1.58 -28.00
C ALA A 20 19.47 2.63 -28.95
N LEU A 21 20.39 3.45 -28.44
CA LEU A 21 21.11 4.47 -29.22
C LEU A 21 22.27 3.90 -30.03
N LYS A 22 22.49 2.58 -29.98
CA LYS A 22 23.58 1.86 -30.68
C LYS A 22 24.97 2.45 -30.38
N VAL A 23 25.17 2.90 -29.14
CA VAL A 23 26.46 3.41 -28.65
C VAL A 23 27.41 2.23 -28.46
N SER A 24 28.05 1.83 -29.56
CA SER A 24 29.05 0.76 -29.64
C SER A 24 30.43 1.34 -29.35
N GLY A 25 30.63 1.69 -28.09
CA GLY A 25 31.77 2.49 -27.62
C GLY A 25 32.78 1.74 -26.74
N ARG A 26 33.88 2.43 -26.38
CA ARG A 26 34.77 1.97 -25.30
C ARG A 26 34.02 2.03 -23.97
N LYS A 27 34.05 0.93 -23.22
CA LYS A 27 33.54 0.91 -21.84
C LYS A 27 34.59 1.55 -20.93
N GLY A 28 34.27 2.73 -20.39
CA GLY A 28 35.02 3.37 -19.34
C GLY A 28 34.54 2.93 -17.97
N ASP A 29 35.29 3.31 -16.94
CA ASP A 29 34.82 3.19 -15.55
C ASP A 29 33.70 4.22 -15.32
N GLY A 30 32.46 3.74 -15.18
CA GLY A 30 31.29 4.59 -14.91
C GLY A 30 30.59 5.22 -16.13
N TYR A 31 30.98 4.87 -17.37
CA TYR A 31 30.34 5.35 -18.60
C TYR A 31 30.65 4.48 -19.84
N ILE A 32 29.92 4.72 -20.92
CA ILE A 32 30.14 4.14 -22.25
C ILE A 32 30.30 5.29 -23.24
N GLU A 33 31.32 5.26 -24.11
CA GLU A 33 31.60 6.36 -25.02
C GLU A 33 31.88 5.90 -26.46
N SER A 34 31.19 6.53 -27.40
CA SER A 34 31.43 6.46 -28.85
C SER A 34 31.93 7.80 -29.39
N ASP A 35 32.14 7.90 -30.69
CA ASP A 35 32.56 9.15 -31.34
C ASP A 35 31.52 10.27 -31.22
N GLN A 36 30.24 9.93 -31.08
CA GLN A 36 29.13 10.90 -31.10
C GLN A 36 28.39 11.03 -29.76
N ALA A 37 28.50 10.03 -28.87
CA ALA A 37 27.72 9.99 -27.65
C ALA A 37 28.48 9.40 -26.46
N ILE A 38 28.18 9.92 -25.27
CA ILE A 38 28.61 9.43 -23.96
C ILE A 38 27.35 9.02 -23.19
N VAL A 39 27.34 7.84 -22.60
CA VAL A 39 26.25 7.39 -21.71
C VAL A 39 26.84 7.12 -20.33
N THR A 40 26.37 7.83 -19.31
CA THR A 40 26.78 7.68 -17.92
C THR A 40 25.57 7.56 -17.00
N TRP A 41 25.79 7.38 -15.71
CA TRP A 41 24.73 7.15 -14.74
C TRP A 41 25.09 7.66 -13.35
N CYS A 42 24.04 7.98 -12.59
CA CYS A 42 24.10 8.05 -11.15
C CYS A 42 23.98 6.63 -10.54
N VAL A 43 23.99 6.55 -9.21
CA VAL A 43 23.65 5.33 -8.46
C VAL A 43 22.60 5.68 -7.40
N GLY A 44 21.49 6.27 -7.87
CA GLY A 44 20.61 7.06 -7.03
C GLY A 44 21.24 8.42 -6.70
N HIS A 45 21.05 8.92 -5.48
CA HIS A 45 21.68 10.17 -5.05
C HIS A 45 23.20 10.06 -5.00
N LEU A 46 23.90 10.97 -5.69
CA LEU A 46 25.36 11.16 -5.55
C LEU A 46 25.70 12.30 -4.57
N VAL A 47 24.73 13.17 -4.33
CA VAL A 47 24.84 14.39 -3.54
C VAL A 47 23.71 14.40 -2.52
N THR A 48 23.98 14.88 -1.31
CA THR A 48 23.00 15.01 -0.25
C THR A 48 23.11 16.38 0.42
N MET A 49 22.09 16.78 1.18
CA MET A 49 22.16 17.99 2.01
C MET A 49 23.15 17.77 3.15
N SER A 50 24.02 18.75 3.37
CA SER A 50 25.01 18.68 4.44
C SER A 50 24.35 18.76 5.81
N TYR A 51 24.95 18.12 6.81
CA TYR A 51 24.49 18.19 8.20
C TYR A 51 24.86 19.55 8.84
N PRO A 52 24.22 20.01 9.94
CA PRO A 52 24.44 21.36 10.49
C PRO A 52 25.89 21.73 10.80
N ASP A 53 26.76 20.76 11.12
CA ASP A 53 28.18 20.99 11.40
C ASP A 53 29.00 21.44 10.17
N ALA A 54 28.51 21.20 8.95
CA ALA A 54 29.09 21.78 7.74
C ALA A 54 28.81 23.29 7.60
N TYR A 55 27.81 23.81 8.32
CA TYR A 55 27.48 25.23 8.34
C TYR A 55 28.33 25.96 9.37
N ASP A 56 28.41 25.38 10.56
CA ASP A 56 29.24 25.82 11.68
C ASP A 56 29.63 24.58 12.51
N PRO A 57 30.93 24.27 12.68
CA PRO A 57 31.40 23.16 13.50
C PRO A 57 30.81 23.10 14.92
N ALA A 58 30.43 24.25 15.51
CA ALA A 58 29.77 24.31 16.81
C ALA A 58 28.41 23.58 16.82
N LEU A 59 27.70 23.52 15.69
CA LEU A 59 26.39 22.86 15.53
C LEU A 59 26.48 21.33 15.54
N LYS A 60 27.69 20.77 15.62
CA LYS A 60 27.93 19.35 15.92
C LYS A 60 27.41 18.98 17.31
N ARG A 61 27.55 19.87 18.29
CA ARG A 61 26.94 19.71 19.62
C ARG A 61 25.51 20.22 19.59
N TRP A 62 24.57 19.38 20.00
CA TRP A 62 23.16 19.78 20.08
C TRP A 62 22.94 20.60 21.35
N SER A 63 22.31 21.77 21.21
CA SER A 63 21.91 22.63 22.33
C SER A 63 20.52 23.24 22.06
N MET A 64 19.82 23.67 23.12
CA MET A 64 18.53 24.35 22.96
C MET A 64 18.67 25.73 22.30
N GLU A 65 19.80 26.40 22.53
CA GLU A 65 20.10 27.74 22.00
C GLU A 65 20.27 27.74 20.48
N THR A 66 20.80 26.65 19.92
CA THR A 66 21.03 26.50 18.47
C THR A 66 19.80 26.06 17.68
N LEU A 67 18.63 25.95 18.34
CA LEU A 67 17.37 25.54 17.73
C LEU A 67 16.33 26.68 17.74
N PRO A 68 15.60 26.88 16.63
CA PRO A 68 15.63 26.09 15.39
C PRO A 68 16.84 26.40 14.49
N PHE A 69 17.40 25.37 13.86
CA PHE A 69 18.37 25.47 12.79
C PHE A 69 17.65 25.71 11.46
N LEU A 70 17.79 26.92 10.92
CA LEU A 70 17.18 27.38 9.66
C LEU A 70 18.27 28.08 8.81
N PRO A 71 18.99 27.35 7.94
CA PRO A 71 20.04 27.94 7.11
C PRO A 71 19.45 28.78 5.98
N LYS A 72 19.95 30.01 5.79
CA LYS A 72 19.55 30.88 4.65
C LYS A 72 19.93 30.28 3.30
N THR A 73 21.05 29.55 3.25
CA THR A 73 21.53 28.87 2.05
C THR A 73 21.84 27.44 2.41
N PHE A 74 21.17 26.49 1.75
CA PHE A 74 21.38 25.07 1.99
C PHE A 74 22.70 24.61 1.35
N LYS A 75 23.56 23.99 2.16
CA LYS A 75 24.80 23.35 1.73
C LYS A 75 24.53 21.90 1.34
N TYR A 76 25.25 21.45 0.32
CA TYR A 76 25.21 20.08 -0.18
C TYR A 76 26.62 19.50 -0.19
N GLN A 77 26.71 18.17 -0.09
CA GLN A 77 27.97 17.43 -0.12
C GLN A 77 27.82 16.17 -0.95
N VAL A 78 28.94 15.74 -1.55
CA VAL A 78 29.02 14.44 -2.22
C VAL A 78 28.94 13.34 -1.16
N ILE A 79 28.19 12.29 -1.44
CA ILE A 79 28.10 11.11 -0.57
C ILE A 79 29.40 10.30 -0.75
N ASP A 80 30.06 9.98 0.37
CA ASP A 80 31.41 9.38 0.36
C ASP A 80 31.47 8.05 -0.42
N ASP A 81 30.50 7.15 -0.21
CA ASP A 81 30.44 5.83 -0.83
C ASP A 81 30.33 5.87 -2.36
N VAL A 82 29.83 6.97 -2.92
CA VAL A 82 29.57 7.14 -4.36
C VAL A 82 30.40 8.28 -4.97
N LYS A 83 31.37 8.81 -4.20
CA LYS A 83 32.23 9.92 -4.60
C LYS A 83 33.00 9.64 -5.88
N LYS A 84 33.46 8.41 -6.07
CA LYS A 84 34.15 7.99 -7.31
C LYS A 84 33.28 8.22 -8.54
N GLN A 85 32.02 7.78 -8.49
CA GLN A 85 31.08 7.95 -9.59
C GLN A 85 30.74 9.43 -9.80
N PHE A 86 30.58 10.21 -8.74
CA PHE A 86 30.39 11.67 -8.86
C PHE A 86 31.54 12.35 -9.60
N THR A 87 32.80 12.03 -9.26
CA THR A 87 33.97 12.61 -9.94
C THR A 87 33.97 12.29 -11.43
N ILE A 88 33.64 11.05 -11.80
CA ILE A 88 33.52 10.62 -13.20
C ILE A 88 32.43 11.44 -13.91
N VAL A 89 31.21 11.46 -13.36
CA VAL A 89 30.06 12.16 -13.94
C VAL A 89 30.34 13.66 -14.08
N SER A 90 30.88 14.30 -13.04
CA SER A 90 31.24 15.72 -13.05
C SER A 90 32.27 16.05 -14.13
N GLY A 91 33.29 15.20 -14.29
CA GLY A 91 34.28 15.34 -15.37
C GLY A 91 33.64 15.24 -16.76
N LEU A 92 32.75 14.26 -16.97
CA LEU A 92 32.07 14.06 -18.25
C LEU A 92 31.12 15.22 -18.59
N LEU A 93 30.35 15.72 -17.63
CA LEU A 93 29.40 16.82 -17.83
C LEU A 93 30.10 18.14 -18.25
N ASN A 94 31.34 18.34 -17.80
CA ASN A 94 32.12 19.55 -18.07
C ASN A 94 33.11 19.42 -19.24
N ARG A 95 33.16 18.27 -19.92
CA ARG A 95 34.03 18.09 -21.08
C ARG A 95 33.75 19.12 -22.18
N ALA A 96 34.82 19.63 -22.80
CA ALA A 96 34.71 20.66 -23.84
C ALA A 96 34.02 20.13 -25.11
N ASP A 97 34.16 18.84 -25.42
CA ASP A 97 33.57 18.20 -26.58
C ASP A 97 32.11 17.77 -26.39
N VAL A 98 31.51 17.99 -25.21
CA VAL A 98 30.07 17.76 -24.95
C VAL A 98 29.28 19.05 -25.21
N ASP A 99 28.30 19.04 -26.10
CA ASP A 99 27.43 20.21 -26.37
C ASP A 99 26.05 20.10 -25.69
N THR A 100 25.49 18.89 -25.72
CA THR A 100 24.12 18.62 -25.26
C THR A 100 24.09 17.53 -24.20
N ILE A 101 23.37 17.77 -23.11
CA ILE A 101 23.09 16.81 -22.03
C ILE A 101 21.63 16.38 -22.11
N TYR A 102 21.41 15.07 -22.26
CA TYR A 102 20.12 14.41 -22.17
C TYR A 102 19.94 13.83 -20.76
N VAL A 103 19.03 14.42 -20.00
CA VAL A 103 18.66 13.98 -18.65
C VAL A 103 17.69 12.81 -18.77
N CYS A 104 18.17 11.63 -18.41
CA CYS A 104 17.50 10.34 -18.57
C CYS A 104 17.23 9.66 -17.21
N THR A 105 17.14 10.44 -16.13
CA THR A 105 16.73 9.96 -14.81
C THR A 105 15.25 9.55 -14.82
N ASP A 106 14.79 8.83 -13.80
CA ASP A 106 13.39 8.37 -13.74
C ASP A 106 12.41 9.56 -13.85
N SER A 107 11.29 9.37 -14.53
CA SER A 107 10.24 10.39 -14.72
C SER A 107 9.58 10.68 -13.36
N GLY A 108 9.68 11.91 -12.86
CA GLY A 108 9.09 12.32 -11.57
C GLY A 108 9.96 13.29 -10.75
N ARG A 109 9.44 13.75 -9.61
CA ARG A 109 10.13 14.72 -8.71
C ARG A 109 11.52 14.24 -8.30
N GLU A 110 11.65 12.96 -7.97
CA GLU A 110 12.90 12.39 -7.46
C GLU A 110 13.99 12.36 -8.54
N GLY A 111 13.65 11.94 -9.76
CA GLY A 111 14.60 11.92 -10.86
C GLY A 111 15.07 13.32 -11.29
N GLU A 112 14.19 14.33 -11.22
CA GLU A 112 14.59 15.74 -11.39
C GLU A 112 15.61 16.15 -10.32
N TYR A 113 15.32 15.84 -9.05
CA TYR A 113 16.17 16.24 -7.93
C TYR A 113 17.56 15.59 -7.99
N ILE A 114 17.63 14.29 -8.32
CA ILE A 114 18.89 13.55 -8.48
C ILE A 114 19.81 14.22 -9.50
N TYR A 115 19.32 14.49 -10.71
CA TYR A 115 20.16 15.09 -11.75
C TYR A 115 20.55 16.53 -11.38
N ARG A 116 19.58 17.35 -10.94
CA ARG A 116 19.83 18.78 -10.70
C ARG A 116 20.81 19.02 -9.56
N LEU A 117 20.82 18.17 -8.53
CA LEU A 117 21.86 18.22 -7.50
C LEU A 117 23.24 17.90 -8.05
N VAL A 118 23.36 16.87 -8.89
CA VAL A 118 24.63 16.50 -9.53
C VAL A 118 25.13 17.63 -10.41
N GLU A 119 24.25 18.20 -11.24
CA GLU A 119 24.57 19.33 -12.11
C GLU A 119 25.04 20.56 -11.31
N GLN A 120 24.28 20.92 -10.27
CA GLN A 120 24.61 22.03 -9.39
C GLN A 120 25.98 21.83 -8.72
N MET A 121 26.23 20.64 -8.18
CA MET A 121 27.49 20.31 -7.49
C MET A 121 28.67 20.19 -8.47
N ALA A 122 28.42 19.77 -9.71
CA ALA A 122 29.42 19.69 -10.78
C ALA A 122 29.71 21.05 -11.44
N GLY A 123 28.91 22.08 -11.18
CA GLY A 123 29.12 23.44 -11.70
C GLY A 123 28.96 23.57 -13.22
N VAL A 124 28.07 22.78 -13.83
CA VAL A 124 27.92 22.69 -15.29
C VAL A 124 27.42 24.01 -15.88
N LYS A 125 28.12 24.52 -16.90
CA LYS A 125 27.80 25.78 -17.60
C LYS A 125 27.88 25.62 -19.12
N GLY A 126 27.10 26.43 -19.84
CA GLY A 126 27.21 26.55 -21.30
C GLY A 126 26.83 25.30 -22.10
N LYS A 127 26.01 24.39 -21.54
CA LYS A 127 25.52 23.19 -22.21
C LYS A 127 24.02 23.28 -22.48
N LYS A 128 23.57 22.74 -23.62
CA LYS A 128 22.14 22.54 -23.89
C LYS A 128 21.63 21.38 -23.04
N ARG A 129 20.43 21.50 -22.48
CA ARG A 129 19.85 20.49 -21.58
C ARG A 129 18.51 20.03 -22.11
N ARG A 130 18.36 18.72 -22.27
CA ARG A 130 17.13 18.12 -22.77
C ARG A 130 16.64 17.06 -21.80
N ARG A 131 15.39 17.17 -21.35
CA ARG A 131 14.77 16.20 -20.45
C ARG A 131 14.07 15.11 -21.25
N VAL A 132 14.54 13.87 -21.10
CA VAL A 132 13.92 12.66 -21.67
C VAL A 132 12.89 12.15 -20.67
N TRP A 133 11.62 12.05 -21.09
CA TRP A 133 10.53 11.58 -20.25
C TRP A 133 9.94 10.29 -20.84
N ILE A 134 10.14 9.16 -20.16
CA ILE A 134 9.75 7.83 -20.64
C ILE A 134 9.09 7.02 -19.53
N ASP A 135 8.16 6.14 -19.91
CA ASP A 135 7.41 5.30 -18.95
C ASP A 135 7.96 3.86 -18.90
N SER A 136 8.81 3.47 -19.85
CA SER A 136 9.44 2.15 -19.95
C SER A 136 10.84 2.21 -20.61
N GLN A 137 11.67 1.19 -20.38
CA GLN A 137 13.01 1.08 -20.95
C GLN A 137 13.06 0.24 -22.24
N THR A 138 11.94 0.15 -22.97
CA THR A 138 11.94 -0.51 -24.27
C THR A 138 12.71 0.35 -25.29
N GLU A 139 13.31 -0.29 -26.30
CA GLU A 139 14.08 0.40 -27.33
C GLU A 139 13.24 1.48 -28.05
N GLU A 140 12.00 1.15 -28.41
CA GLU A 140 11.07 2.08 -29.05
C GLU A 140 10.77 3.31 -28.19
N GLU A 141 10.48 3.08 -26.90
CA GLU A 141 10.15 4.15 -25.95
C GLU A 141 11.34 5.05 -25.65
N ILE A 142 12.55 4.48 -25.52
CA ILE A 142 13.78 5.25 -25.35
C ILE A 142 14.03 6.13 -26.58
N LEU A 143 13.93 5.57 -27.78
CA LEU A 143 14.13 6.32 -29.02
C LEU A 143 13.08 7.43 -29.18
N ARG A 144 11.82 7.18 -28.80
CA ARG A 144 10.76 8.20 -28.76
C ARG A 144 11.10 9.31 -27.76
N GLY A 145 11.41 8.95 -26.53
CA GLY A 145 11.73 9.91 -25.47
C GLY A 145 12.92 10.80 -25.80
N VAL A 146 13.95 10.29 -26.48
CA VAL A 146 15.09 11.09 -26.94
C VAL A 146 14.69 12.05 -28.06
N ARG A 147 13.85 11.62 -29.02
CA ARG A 147 13.34 12.49 -30.10
C ARG A 147 12.44 13.61 -29.58
N GLU A 148 11.60 13.30 -28.60
CA GLU A 148 10.61 14.22 -28.03
C GLU A 148 11.12 14.96 -26.78
N ALA A 149 12.39 14.77 -26.41
CA ALA A 149 12.99 15.35 -25.22
C ALA A 149 12.79 16.87 -25.22
N LYS A 150 12.28 17.43 -24.13
CA LYS A 150 11.97 18.87 -24.00
C LYS A 150 13.14 19.64 -23.42
N ASP A 151 13.08 20.97 -23.41
CA ASP A 151 14.05 21.76 -22.63
C ASP A 151 13.94 21.41 -21.15
N LEU A 152 15.06 21.39 -20.42
CA LEU A 152 15.05 21.09 -18.99
C LEU A 152 14.23 22.13 -18.19
N ALA A 153 14.18 23.38 -18.65
CA ALA A 153 13.45 24.47 -18.00
C ALA A 153 11.94 24.21 -17.90
N GLU A 154 11.37 23.40 -18.80
CA GLU A 154 9.96 22.98 -18.76
C GLU A 154 9.59 22.23 -17.46
N TYR A 155 10.59 21.70 -16.75
CA TYR A 155 10.43 20.94 -15.51
C TYR A 155 10.92 21.71 -14.27
N ASP A 156 11.20 23.01 -14.37
CA ASP A 156 11.74 23.80 -13.25
C ASP A 156 10.79 23.86 -12.04
N ASN A 157 9.48 23.96 -12.26
CA ASN A 157 8.50 23.93 -11.17
C ASN A 157 8.46 22.57 -10.47
N LEU A 158 8.54 21.48 -11.25
CA LEU A 158 8.59 20.12 -10.71
C LEU A 158 9.86 19.90 -9.88
N ALA A 159 10.99 20.39 -10.38
CA ALA A 159 12.25 20.38 -9.67
C ALA A 159 12.20 21.21 -8.38
N ALA A 160 11.67 22.43 -8.44
CA ALA A 160 11.51 23.28 -7.27
C ALA A 160 10.69 22.58 -6.18
N SER A 161 9.56 21.96 -6.56
CA SER A 161 8.76 21.11 -5.67
C SER A 161 9.59 19.97 -5.05
N ALA A 162 10.45 19.30 -5.83
CA ALA A 162 11.33 18.25 -5.32
C ALA A 162 12.38 18.76 -4.31
N TYR A 163 13.03 19.90 -4.59
CA TYR A 163 13.96 20.54 -3.66
C TYR A 163 13.26 20.96 -2.36
N LEU A 164 12.05 21.49 -2.43
CA LEU A 164 11.27 21.89 -1.26
C LEU A 164 10.87 20.69 -0.40
N ARG A 165 10.49 19.57 -1.02
CA ARG A 165 10.25 18.30 -0.31
C ARG A 165 11.47 17.88 0.50
N ALA A 166 12.65 17.90 -0.11
CA ALA A 166 13.89 17.53 0.57
C ALA A 166 14.22 18.49 1.73
N LYS A 167 14.04 19.80 1.52
CA LYS A 167 14.23 20.83 2.57
C LYS A 167 13.24 20.66 3.72
N GLU A 168 11.99 20.34 3.43
CA GLU A 168 10.95 20.07 4.43
C GLU A 168 11.34 18.90 5.34
N ASP A 169 11.65 17.75 4.75
CA ASP A 169 12.05 16.56 5.51
C ASP A 169 13.33 16.82 6.32
N TYR A 170 14.28 17.58 5.75
CA TYR A 170 15.52 17.97 6.42
C TYR A 170 15.28 18.89 7.62
N LEU A 171 14.52 19.99 7.42
CA LEU A 171 14.26 20.98 8.47
C LEU A 171 13.42 20.38 9.61
N MET A 172 12.34 19.65 9.28
CA MET A 172 11.52 18.99 10.30
C MET A 172 12.31 17.89 11.01
N GLY A 173 12.99 17.02 10.26
CA GLY A 173 13.75 15.90 10.81
C GLY A 173 14.84 16.35 11.78
N ILE A 174 15.65 17.35 11.41
CA ILE A 174 16.72 17.88 12.25
C ILE A 174 16.15 18.60 13.47
N ASN A 175 15.26 19.58 13.25
CA ASN A 175 14.80 20.44 14.35
C ASN A 175 13.98 19.66 15.36
N PHE A 176 13.00 18.87 14.89
CA PHE A 176 12.08 18.17 15.79
C PHE A 176 12.77 17.02 16.51
N SER A 177 13.64 16.25 15.83
CA SER A 177 14.40 15.19 16.52
C SER A 177 15.34 15.77 17.57
N ARG A 178 16.06 16.87 17.25
CA ARG A 178 16.99 17.49 18.20
C ARG A 178 16.27 18.11 19.39
N VAL A 179 15.21 18.89 19.17
CA VAL A 179 14.50 19.57 20.27
C VAL A 179 13.82 18.56 21.20
N LEU A 180 13.17 17.52 20.65
CA LEU A 180 12.55 16.47 21.47
C LEU A 180 13.61 15.66 22.22
N THR A 181 14.71 15.30 21.57
CA THR A 181 15.82 14.59 22.22
C THR A 181 16.42 15.41 23.36
N LEU A 182 16.68 16.70 23.16
CA LEU A 182 17.23 17.55 24.22
C LEU A 182 16.22 17.76 25.36
N LYS A 183 14.93 17.86 25.05
CA LYS A 183 13.88 18.14 26.05
C LYS A 183 13.52 16.91 26.88
N TYR A 184 13.32 15.78 26.22
CA TYR A 184 12.74 14.57 26.83
C TYR A 184 13.74 13.43 26.94
N GLY A 185 14.83 13.44 26.17
CA GLY A 185 15.84 12.38 26.16
C GLY A 185 16.40 12.02 27.53
N PRO A 186 16.75 12.98 28.42
CA PRO A 186 17.20 12.65 29.77
C PRO A 186 16.15 11.90 30.61
N SER A 187 14.88 12.35 30.55
CA SER A 187 13.77 11.69 31.27
C SER A 187 13.50 10.29 30.73
N VAL A 188 13.48 10.13 29.40
CA VAL A 188 13.28 8.84 28.73
C VAL A 188 14.46 7.89 29.01
N ALA A 189 15.69 8.38 28.95
CA ALA A 189 16.89 7.59 29.25
C ALA A 189 16.89 7.11 30.69
N SER A 190 16.57 8.01 31.64
CA SER A 190 16.41 7.68 33.06
C SER A 190 15.31 6.62 33.27
N TYR A 191 14.17 6.78 32.60
CA TYR A 191 13.07 5.80 32.66
C TYR A 191 13.50 4.42 32.18
N LEU A 192 14.13 4.34 31.02
CA LEU A 192 14.56 3.10 30.37
C LEU A 192 15.85 2.51 30.95
N ARG A 193 16.50 3.21 31.88
CA ARG A 193 17.83 2.87 32.43
C ARG A 193 18.91 2.77 31.35
N GLU A 194 18.83 3.66 30.37
CA GLU A 194 19.76 3.76 29.26
C GLU A 194 20.70 4.95 29.45
N LYS A 195 21.92 4.87 28.92
CA LYS A 195 22.89 5.99 29.00
C LYS A 195 22.40 7.23 28.25
N ARG A 196 21.67 7.04 27.15
CA ARG A 196 21.14 8.11 26.30
C ARG A 196 19.94 7.59 25.53
N ALA A 197 18.92 8.43 25.39
CA ALA A 197 17.79 8.21 24.50
C ALA A 197 17.80 9.28 23.39
N VAL A 198 17.67 8.84 22.14
CA VAL A 198 17.49 9.72 20.98
C VAL A 198 16.07 9.53 20.46
N LEU A 199 15.35 10.65 20.34
CA LEU A 199 13.98 10.69 19.87
C LEU A 199 14.00 11.14 18.40
N SER A 200 14.13 10.18 17.49
CA SER A 200 14.10 10.43 16.06
C SER A 200 12.66 10.53 15.59
N VAL A 201 12.28 11.68 15.05
CA VAL A 201 10.93 11.92 14.54
C VAL A 201 10.99 12.45 13.11
N GLY A 202 9.90 12.27 12.39
CA GLY A 202 9.72 12.78 11.05
C GLY A 202 8.27 12.64 10.63
N ARG A 203 7.82 13.50 9.71
CA ARG A 203 6.42 13.61 9.31
C ARG A 203 5.77 12.27 8.95
N VAL A 204 6.45 11.42 8.19
CA VAL A 204 5.91 10.11 7.79
C VAL A 204 6.16 9.03 8.84
N MET A 205 7.41 8.84 9.28
CA MET A 205 7.76 7.74 10.20
C MET A 205 7.05 7.84 11.55
N THR A 206 6.84 9.05 12.07
CA THR A 206 6.16 9.27 13.34
C THR A 206 4.65 9.04 13.21
N CYS A 207 4.07 9.36 12.05
CA CYS A 207 2.67 9.03 11.75
C CYS A 207 2.44 7.52 11.70
N VAL A 208 3.33 6.77 11.03
CA VAL A 208 3.30 5.30 10.99
C VAL A 208 3.41 4.68 12.38
N LEU A 209 4.33 5.18 13.21
CA LEU A 209 4.40 4.77 14.62
C LEU A 209 3.06 5.01 15.33
N GLY A 210 2.46 6.19 15.15
CA GLY A 210 1.16 6.53 15.72
C GLY A 210 0.03 5.59 15.29
N MET A 211 -0.01 5.18 14.02
CA MET A 211 -0.98 4.21 13.53
C MET A 211 -0.85 2.85 14.22
N VAL A 212 0.38 2.38 14.43
CA VAL A 212 0.64 1.10 15.10
C VAL A 212 0.31 1.18 16.59
N VAL A 213 0.73 2.24 17.29
CA VAL A 213 0.47 2.40 18.73
C VAL A 213 -1.02 2.51 19.01
N ARG A 214 -1.77 3.32 18.23
CA ARG A 214 -3.23 3.42 18.38
C ARG A 214 -3.91 2.06 18.20
N ARG A 215 -3.54 1.31 17.16
CA ARG A 215 -4.07 -0.04 16.93
C ARG A 215 -3.75 -0.98 18.08
N GLU A 216 -2.53 -0.92 18.63
CA GLU A 216 -2.14 -1.79 19.73
C GLU A 216 -2.89 -1.45 21.03
N ARG A 217 -3.08 -0.15 21.33
CA ARG A 217 -3.89 0.29 22.48
C ARG A 217 -5.36 -0.09 22.32
N GLU A 218 -5.93 0.10 21.12
CA GLU A 218 -7.28 -0.36 20.79
C GLU A 218 -7.46 -1.86 21.05
N ILE A 219 -6.45 -2.69 20.75
CA ILE A 219 -6.47 -4.13 21.03
C ILE A 219 -6.42 -4.42 22.54
N ARG A 220 -5.58 -3.69 23.29
CA ARG A 220 -5.38 -3.92 24.73
C ARG A 220 -6.56 -3.46 25.57
N GLU A 221 -7.19 -2.35 25.18
CA GLU A 221 -8.35 -1.76 25.84
C GLU A 221 -9.66 -2.44 25.41
N PHE A 222 -9.61 -3.33 24.41
CA PHE A 222 -10.80 -4.02 23.90
C PHE A 222 -11.37 -4.98 24.94
N VAL A 223 -12.56 -4.64 25.44
CA VAL A 223 -13.35 -5.55 26.29
C VAL A 223 -14.24 -6.39 25.40
N LYS A 224 -14.01 -7.71 25.39
CA LYS A 224 -14.88 -8.64 24.67
C LYS A 224 -16.27 -8.61 25.30
N THR A 225 -17.28 -8.47 24.47
CA THR A 225 -18.68 -8.50 24.88
C THR A 225 -19.33 -9.74 24.28
N PRO A 226 -19.85 -10.68 25.10
CA PRO A 226 -20.61 -11.80 24.58
C PRO A 226 -21.95 -11.31 24.04
N PHE A 227 -22.48 -12.01 23.05
CA PHE A 227 -23.82 -11.81 22.52
C PHE A 227 -24.40 -13.15 22.09
N TYR A 228 -25.72 -13.28 22.18
CA TYR A 228 -26.41 -14.55 22.02
C TYR A 228 -27.36 -14.49 20.84
N ARG A 229 -27.14 -15.35 19.85
CA ARG A 229 -27.97 -15.41 18.64
C ARG A 229 -28.83 -16.65 18.70
N VAL A 230 -30.07 -16.56 18.22
CA VAL A 230 -30.96 -17.71 18.09
C VAL A 230 -30.91 -18.19 16.64
N ILE A 231 -30.54 -19.46 16.46
CA ILE A 231 -30.48 -20.12 15.15
C ILE A 231 -31.63 -21.13 15.09
N GLY A 232 -32.43 -21.04 14.04
CA GLY A 232 -33.45 -22.03 13.70
C GLY A 232 -32.96 -22.93 12.58
N SER A 233 -33.10 -24.24 12.76
CA SER A 233 -32.85 -25.23 11.72
C SER A 233 -34.17 -25.67 11.12
N PHE A 234 -34.37 -25.34 9.86
CA PHE A 234 -35.58 -25.65 9.11
C PHE A 234 -35.30 -26.77 8.14
N ASP A 235 -36.19 -27.76 8.06
CA ASP A 235 -36.11 -28.77 7.02
C ASP A 235 -36.39 -28.17 5.64
N VAL A 236 -36.00 -28.93 4.61
CA VAL A 236 -36.44 -28.65 3.25
C VAL A 236 -37.26 -29.84 2.75
N PRO A 237 -38.56 -29.64 2.46
CA PRO A 237 -39.39 -30.68 1.88
C PRO A 237 -38.73 -31.29 0.63
N ASP A 238 -38.89 -32.61 0.47
CA ASP A 238 -38.35 -33.41 -0.65
C ASP A 238 -36.81 -33.55 -0.70
N HIS A 239 -36.09 -33.07 0.32
CA HIS A 239 -34.64 -33.21 0.46
C HIS A 239 -34.27 -33.66 1.89
N GLU A 240 -34.35 -34.98 2.16
CA GLU A 240 -34.23 -35.58 3.50
C GLU A 240 -32.94 -35.23 4.28
N THR A 241 -31.86 -34.86 3.59
CA THR A 241 -30.56 -34.52 4.23
C THR A 241 -30.28 -33.02 4.32
N ALA A 242 -31.15 -32.15 3.80
CA ALA A 242 -30.86 -30.74 3.65
C ALA A 242 -31.57 -29.88 4.71
N VAL A 243 -30.79 -29.06 5.42
CA VAL A 243 -31.26 -28.21 6.52
C VAL A 243 -30.85 -26.77 6.26
N ILE A 244 -31.79 -25.85 6.41
CA ILE A 244 -31.54 -24.41 6.37
C ILE A 244 -31.29 -23.92 7.79
N GLU A 245 -30.06 -23.51 8.08
CA GLU A 245 -29.75 -22.74 9.29
C GLU A 245 -30.03 -21.26 9.04
N ALA A 246 -31.03 -20.73 9.75
CA ALA A 246 -31.42 -19.33 9.65
C ALA A 246 -31.24 -18.63 11.01
N GLU A 247 -30.70 -17.42 10.98
CA GLU A 247 -30.45 -16.60 12.17
C GLU A 247 -31.65 -15.69 12.43
N TRP A 248 -32.18 -15.71 13.65
CA TRP A 248 -33.25 -14.79 14.06
C TRP A 248 -32.74 -13.34 14.05
N ARG A 249 -33.59 -12.42 13.58
CA ARG A 249 -33.36 -10.98 13.70
C ARG A 249 -34.65 -10.28 14.11
N ALA A 250 -34.55 -9.35 15.04
CA ALA A 250 -35.61 -8.43 15.36
C ALA A 250 -35.87 -7.52 14.14
N VAL A 251 -37.14 -7.36 13.82
CA VAL A 251 -37.63 -6.43 12.80
C VAL A 251 -38.90 -5.77 13.31
N GLU A 252 -39.38 -4.72 12.65
CA GLU A 252 -40.66 -4.11 13.01
C GLU A 252 -41.78 -5.17 13.08
N GLY A 253 -42.43 -5.26 14.25
CA GLY A 253 -43.42 -6.30 14.57
C GLY A 253 -42.90 -7.47 15.43
N SER A 254 -41.58 -7.68 15.49
CA SER A 254 -40.97 -8.64 16.44
C SER A 254 -41.13 -8.18 17.89
N ARG A 255 -41.25 -9.14 18.82
CA ARG A 255 -41.40 -8.91 20.26
C ARG A 255 -40.29 -8.04 20.85
N TYR A 256 -39.06 -8.21 20.35
CA TYR A 256 -37.88 -7.56 20.90
C TYR A 256 -37.37 -6.38 20.06
N PHE A 257 -38.09 -5.96 19.02
CA PHE A 257 -37.67 -4.86 18.16
C PHE A 257 -37.54 -3.54 18.93
N GLY A 258 -36.40 -2.86 18.76
CA GLY A 258 -36.10 -1.60 19.46
C GLY A 258 -35.92 -1.73 20.98
N THR A 259 -35.89 -2.95 21.52
CA THR A 259 -35.75 -3.15 22.97
C THR A 259 -34.27 -3.07 23.41
N PRO A 260 -34.00 -2.65 24.66
CA PRO A 260 -32.63 -2.57 25.18
C PRO A 260 -31.96 -3.94 25.38
N ALA A 261 -32.73 -5.04 25.29
CA ALA A 261 -32.23 -6.42 25.40
C ALA A 261 -31.36 -6.84 24.21
N LEU A 262 -31.51 -6.17 23.06
CA LEU A 262 -30.73 -6.43 21.86
C LEU A 262 -29.28 -5.94 22.03
N TYR A 263 -28.33 -6.77 21.60
CA TYR A 263 -26.96 -6.34 21.32
C TYR A 263 -26.91 -5.57 19.99
N LYS A 264 -27.57 -6.14 18.98
CA LYS A 264 -27.92 -5.57 17.67
C LYS A 264 -29.22 -6.26 17.23
N GLU A 265 -29.80 -5.87 16.09
CA GLU A 265 -31.00 -6.53 15.55
C GLU A 265 -30.88 -8.05 15.43
N ASN A 266 -29.66 -8.61 15.33
CA ASN A 266 -29.43 -10.04 15.15
C ASN A 266 -28.94 -10.78 16.41
N GLY A 267 -29.12 -10.25 17.62
CA GLY A 267 -28.74 -10.97 18.83
C GLY A 267 -29.00 -10.23 20.14
N PHE A 268 -28.96 -10.97 21.24
CA PHE A 268 -29.25 -10.48 22.60
C PHE A 268 -27.97 -10.22 23.41
N LYS A 269 -28.05 -9.30 24.36
CA LYS A 269 -27.00 -9.05 25.36
C LYS A 269 -26.93 -10.15 26.42
N GLU A 270 -28.06 -10.76 26.75
CA GLU A 270 -28.18 -11.78 27.79
C GLU A 270 -28.69 -13.11 27.24
N LYS A 271 -28.09 -14.22 27.70
CA LYS A 271 -28.50 -15.56 27.30
C LYS A 271 -29.95 -15.86 27.66
N LYS A 272 -30.39 -15.39 28.82
CA LYS A 272 -31.75 -15.59 29.34
C LYS A 272 -32.81 -15.09 28.36
N THR A 273 -32.61 -13.93 27.73
CA THR A 273 -33.57 -13.39 26.75
C THR A 273 -33.63 -14.26 25.49
N ALA A 274 -32.50 -14.81 25.04
CA ALA A 274 -32.49 -15.77 23.95
C ALA A 274 -33.25 -17.07 24.32
N GLU A 275 -33.12 -17.55 25.56
CA GLU A 275 -33.87 -18.71 26.07
C GLU A 275 -35.39 -18.44 26.18
N GLU A 276 -35.77 -17.20 26.52
CA GLU A 276 -37.18 -16.77 26.53
C GLU A 276 -37.77 -16.75 25.11
N LEU A 277 -37.01 -16.23 24.14
CA LEU A 277 -37.41 -16.28 22.73
C LEU A 277 -37.56 -17.72 22.24
N ILE A 278 -36.59 -18.60 22.54
CA ILE A 278 -36.68 -20.02 22.17
C ILE A 278 -37.91 -20.66 22.80
N ARG A 279 -38.17 -20.43 24.10
CA ARG A 279 -39.38 -20.98 24.76
C ARG A 279 -40.67 -20.53 24.08
N PHE A 280 -40.75 -19.26 23.67
CA PHE A 280 -41.89 -18.75 22.92
C PHE A 280 -42.03 -19.44 21.55
N LEU A 281 -40.92 -19.60 20.83
CA LEU A 281 -40.88 -20.22 19.51
C LEU A 281 -40.98 -21.76 19.54
N SER A 282 -40.81 -22.43 20.68
CA SER A 282 -40.99 -23.88 20.75
C SER A 282 -42.46 -24.32 20.84
N ALA A 283 -43.40 -23.38 20.82
CA ALA A 283 -44.83 -23.71 20.81
C ALA A 283 -45.30 -24.19 19.43
N ASP A 284 -46.23 -25.15 19.45
CA ASP A 284 -46.82 -25.73 18.25
C ASP A 284 -47.66 -24.72 17.44
N PRO A 285 -47.70 -24.84 16.10
CA PRO A 285 -46.96 -25.84 15.31
C PRO A 285 -45.47 -25.49 15.19
N MET A 286 -44.61 -26.52 15.23
CA MET A 286 -43.16 -26.41 14.99
C MET A 286 -42.84 -26.23 13.50
N GLU A 287 -43.37 -25.16 12.91
CA GLU A 287 -43.24 -24.81 11.49
C GLU A 287 -42.99 -23.31 11.33
N GLY A 288 -42.25 -22.93 10.29
CA GLY A 288 -42.07 -21.57 9.82
C GLY A 288 -42.56 -21.39 8.39
N THR A 289 -42.96 -20.17 8.03
CA THR A 289 -43.43 -19.82 6.68
C THR A 289 -42.35 -19.06 5.93
N LEU A 290 -41.95 -19.52 4.75
CA LEU A 290 -41.01 -18.79 3.90
C LEU A 290 -41.67 -17.52 3.33
N LEU A 291 -41.45 -16.35 3.96
CA LEU A 291 -42.01 -15.07 3.54
C LEU A 291 -41.36 -14.50 2.29
N ALA A 292 -40.05 -14.68 2.14
CA ALA A 292 -39.30 -14.15 1.02
C ALA A 292 -38.14 -15.06 0.62
N LEU A 293 -37.90 -15.13 -0.69
CA LEU A 293 -36.76 -15.77 -1.31
C LEU A 293 -36.24 -14.84 -2.41
N ASP A 294 -35.25 -14.02 -2.06
CA ASP A 294 -34.63 -13.10 -3.01
C ASP A 294 -33.45 -13.79 -3.69
N ARG A 295 -33.44 -13.75 -5.03
CA ARG A 295 -32.36 -14.28 -5.86
C ARG A 295 -31.69 -13.12 -6.60
N LYS A 296 -30.42 -12.86 -6.31
CA LYS A 296 -29.67 -11.77 -6.94
C LYS A 296 -28.40 -12.29 -7.60
N LYS A 297 -28.24 -12.01 -8.89
CA LYS A 297 -26.98 -12.17 -9.61
C LYS A 297 -26.02 -11.05 -9.18
N GLU A 298 -24.86 -11.41 -8.65
CA GLU A 298 -23.79 -10.48 -8.27
C GLU A 298 -22.56 -10.76 -9.15
N THR A 299 -22.19 -9.79 -9.98
CA THR A 299 -20.98 -9.86 -10.80
C THR A 299 -19.81 -9.19 -10.09
N LYS A 300 -18.74 -9.96 -9.86
CA LYS A 300 -17.48 -9.47 -9.30
C LYS A 300 -16.45 -9.36 -10.42
N ASN A 301 -16.12 -8.13 -10.78
CA ASN A 301 -15.07 -7.85 -11.76
C ASN A 301 -13.67 -8.20 -11.21
N PRO A 302 -12.70 -8.53 -12.07
CA PRO A 302 -11.31 -8.65 -11.68
C PRO A 302 -10.83 -7.38 -10.94
N PRO A 303 -9.98 -7.51 -9.92
CA PRO A 303 -9.35 -6.36 -9.28
C PRO A 303 -8.46 -5.63 -10.28
N LEU A 304 -8.17 -4.36 -9.99
CA LEU A 304 -7.19 -3.59 -10.76
C LEU A 304 -5.80 -4.23 -10.67
N LEU A 305 -4.91 -3.84 -11.57
CA LEU A 305 -3.55 -4.34 -11.65
C LEU A 305 -2.73 -3.96 -10.42
N TYR A 306 -1.57 -4.59 -10.27
CA TYR A 306 -0.68 -4.31 -9.15
C TYR A 306 -0.03 -2.94 -9.28
N ASN A 307 -0.15 -2.13 -8.24
CA ASN A 307 0.86 -1.16 -7.87
C ASN A 307 1.84 -1.81 -6.87
N LEU A 308 2.86 -1.08 -6.41
CA LEU A 308 3.86 -1.64 -5.48
C LEU A 308 3.24 -2.05 -4.13
N ALA A 309 2.29 -1.26 -3.61
CA ALA A 309 1.68 -1.51 -2.30
C ALA A 309 0.86 -2.81 -2.28
N GLU A 310 0.06 -3.05 -3.30
CA GLU A 310 -0.79 -4.23 -3.42
C GLU A 310 0.04 -5.51 -3.55
N ILE A 311 1.11 -5.50 -4.36
CA ILE A 311 1.99 -6.67 -4.49
C ILE A 311 2.82 -6.91 -3.22
N GLN A 312 3.27 -5.87 -2.52
CA GLN A 312 3.93 -5.99 -1.22
C GLN A 312 3.00 -6.60 -0.17
N ASN A 313 1.73 -6.20 -0.15
CA ASN A 313 0.73 -6.79 0.73
C ASN A 313 0.47 -8.26 0.43
N ASP A 314 0.26 -8.61 -0.84
CA ASP A 314 -0.03 -9.99 -1.22
C ASP A 314 1.18 -10.89 -0.98
N CYS A 315 2.39 -10.42 -1.26
CA CYS A 315 3.62 -11.16 -0.96
C CYS A 315 3.84 -11.35 0.56
N SER A 316 3.54 -10.33 1.37
CA SER A 316 3.61 -10.47 2.83
C SER A 316 2.59 -11.49 3.35
N LYS A 317 1.38 -11.55 2.78
CA LYS A 317 0.35 -12.53 3.16
C LYS A 317 0.70 -13.94 2.71
N MET A 318 1.09 -14.12 1.46
CA MET A 318 1.27 -15.42 0.80
C MET A 318 2.64 -16.03 1.07
N PHE A 319 3.70 -15.22 1.01
CA PHE A 319 5.09 -15.69 1.08
C PHE A 319 5.80 -15.31 2.38
N LYS A 320 5.15 -14.54 3.26
CA LYS A 320 5.70 -14.07 4.55
C LYS A 320 7.02 -13.30 4.43
N ILE A 321 7.22 -12.63 3.30
CA ILE A 321 8.38 -11.76 3.05
C ILE A 321 8.07 -10.31 3.37
N SER A 322 9.13 -9.52 3.61
CA SER A 322 8.98 -8.09 3.91
C SER A 322 8.67 -7.27 2.65
N PRO A 323 8.11 -6.05 2.79
CA PRO A 323 7.93 -5.12 1.68
C PRO A 323 9.25 -4.77 0.95
N ASP A 324 10.35 -4.62 1.68
CA ASP A 324 11.69 -4.35 1.13
C ASP A 324 12.19 -5.52 0.28
N GLU A 325 12.05 -6.74 0.79
CA GLU A 325 12.39 -7.97 0.06
C GLU A 325 11.52 -8.15 -1.20
N THR A 326 10.22 -7.84 -1.11
CA THR A 326 9.34 -7.84 -2.27
C THR A 326 9.80 -6.85 -3.33
N LEU A 327 10.13 -5.61 -2.94
CA LEU A 327 10.64 -4.60 -3.87
C LEU A 327 11.95 -5.06 -4.53
N LYS A 328 12.87 -5.66 -3.77
CA LYS A 328 14.12 -6.21 -4.32
C LYS A 328 13.87 -7.28 -5.37
N ILE A 329 12.92 -8.19 -5.12
CA ILE A 329 12.55 -9.23 -6.09
C ILE A 329 11.95 -8.62 -7.36
N ILE A 330 11.01 -7.69 -7.24
CA ILE A 330 10.36 -7.11 -8.42
C ILE A 330 11.34 -6.21 -9.18
N GLN A 331 12.27 -5.55 -8.49
CA GLN A 331 13.37 -4.81 -9.11
C GLN A 331 14.27 -5.75 -9.95
N GLU A 332 14.61 -6.94 -9.43
CA GLU A 332 15.33 -7.96 -10.20
C GLU A 332 14.53 -8.41 -11.44
N LEU A 333 13.22 -8.64 -11.29
CA LEU A 333 12.35 -9.00 -12.41
C LEU A 333 12.30 -7.90 -13.48
N TYR A 334 12.25 -6.63 -13.05
CA TYR A 334 12.26 -5.46 -13.94
C TYR A 334 13.58 -5.36 -14.71
N GLU A 335 14.72 -5.49 -14.03
CA GLU A 335 16.06 -5.44 -14.66
C GLU A 335 16.27 -6.61 -15.64
N LYS A 336 15.64 -7.75 -15.38
CA LYS A 336 15.57 -8.90 -16.30
C LYS A 336 14.52 -8.74 -17.41
N LYS A 337 13.86 -7.58 -17.50
CA LYS A 337 12.82 -7.22 -18.49
C LYS A 337 11.58 -8.10 -18.43
N LEU A 338 11.28 -8.74 -17.29
CA LEU A 338 10.12 -9.61 -17.13
C LEU A 338 8.85 -8.83 -16.78
N VAL A 339 9.00 -7.74 -16.01
CA VAL A 339 7.90 -6.87 -15.56
C VAL A 339 8.18 -5.41 -15.88
N THR A 340 7.16 -4.57 -15.81
CA THR A 340 7.25 -3.11 -15.94
C THR A 340 7.77 -2.47 -14.66
N TYR A 341 7.95 -1.13 -14.68
CA TYR A 341 8.61 -0.41 -13.59
C TYR A 341 7.94 -0.66 -12.23
N PRO A 342 8.70 -1.07 -11.19
CA PRO A 342 8.12 -1.62 -9.97
C PRO A 342 7.68 -0.58 -8.94
N ARG A 343 8.10 0.69 -9.05
CA ARG A 343 7.80 1.75 -8.06
C ARG A 343 6.70 2.67 -8.59
N THR A 344 5.56 2.07 -8.88
CA THR A 344 4.36 2.78 -9.32
C THR A 344 3.29 2.72 -8.23
N ASP A 345 2.54 3.80 -8.09
CA ASP A 345 1.30 3.86 -7.31
C ASP A 345 0.06 3.58 -8.19
N ALA A 346 0.20 3.56 -9.53
CA ALA A 346 -0.88 3.34 -10.48
C ALA A 346 -1.29 1.87 -10.59
N ARG A 347 -2.60 1.64 -10.79
CA ARG A 347 -3.21 0.30 -10.92
C ARG A 347 -3.89 0.06 -12.26
N VAL A 348 -3.61 0.93 -13.23
CA VAL A 348 -4.17 0.93 -14.58
C VAL A 348 -3.07 0.94 -15.63
N LEU A 349 -3.42 0.68 -16.88
CA LEU A 349 -2.59 0.79 -18.07
C LEU A 349 -2.77 2.16 -18.74
N SER A 350 -1.80 2.55 -19.56
CA SER A 350 -1.94 3.69 -20.46
C SER A 350 -2.69 3.31 -21.74
N THR A 351 -3.28 4.30 -22.41
CA THR A 351 -3.92 4.09 -23.72
C THR A 351 -2.91 3.59 -24.75
N ALA A 352 -1.66 4.03 -24.70
CA ALA A 352 -0.60 3.56 -25.60
C ALA A 352 -0.32 2.05 -25.41
N VAL A 353 -0.10 1.61 -24.18
CA VAL A 353 0.17 0.19 -23.85
C VAL A 353 -1.02 -0.69 -24.22
N SER A 354 -2.25 -0.18 -24.08
CA SER A 354 -3.47 -0.93 -24.41
C SER A 354 -3.52 -1.40 -25.88
N LYS A 355 -2.92 -0.65 -26.81
CA LYS A 355 -2.92 -0.96 -28.25
C LYS A 355 -2.04 -2.17 -28.59
N GLU A 356 -1.03 -2.43 -27.77
CA GLU A 356 -0.04 -3.48 -28.01
C GLU A 356 -0.09 -4.61 -26.97
N ILE A 357 -1.09 -4.60 -26.08
CA ILE A 357 -1.16 -5.51 -24.92
C ILE A 357 -1.14 -7.00 -25.31
N TYR A 358 -1.56 -7.33 -26.54
CA TYR A 358 -1.53 -8.68 -27.09
C TYR A 358 -0.09 -9.24 -27.16
N LYS A 359 0.93 -8.39 -27.29
CA LYS A 359 2.34 -8.79 -27.23
C LYS A 359 2.69 -9.31 -25.83
N ASN A 360 2.26 -8.61 -24.78
CA ASN A 360 2.47 -9.01 -23.38
C ASN A 360 1.79 -10.36 -23.08
N ILE A 361 0.53 -10.51 -23.49
CA ILE A 361 -0.23 -11.77 -23.32
C ILE A 361 0.44 -12.89 -24.13
N GLY A 362 0.78 -12.63 -25.40
CA GLY A 362 1.40 -13.62 -26.27
C GLY A 362 2.75 -14.11 -25.79
N GLY A 363 3.53 -13.24 -25.15
CA GLY A 363 4.78 -13.61 -24.49
C GLY A 363 4.57 -14.59 -23.34
N LEU A 364 3.54 -14.40 -22.51
CA LEU A 364 3.26 -15.27 -21.34
C LEU A 364 2.98 -16.74 -21.69
N ARG A 365 2.68 -17.05 -22.97
CA ARG A 365 2.63 -18.44 -23.46
C ARG A 365 3.95 -19.20 -23.28
N ASN A 366 5.06 -18.48 -23.15
CA ASN A 366 6.39 -19.06 -22.91
C ASN A 366 6.71 -19.29 -21.42
N PHE A 367 5.75 -19.01 -20.52
CA PHE A 367 5.89 -19.28 -19.09
C PHE A 367 4.88 -20.35 -18.68
N ALA A 368 5.37 -21.59 -18.49
CA ALA A 368 4.53 -22.78 -18.30
C ALA A 368 3.37 -22.61 -17.30
N PRO A 369 3.55 -21.99 -16.10
CA PRO A 369 2.44 -21.81 -15.15
C PRO A 369 1.27 -20.94 -15.65
N LEU A 370 1.49 -20.12 -16.70
CA LEU A 370 0.51 -19.19 -17.25
C LEU A 370 0.19 -19.43 -18.72
N ALA A 371 0.80 -20.44 -19.34
CA ALA A 371 0.78 -20.60 -20.79
C ALA A 371 -0.63 -20.80 -21.35
N ASP A 372 -1.38 -21.73 -20.76
CA ASP A 372 -2.76 -22.04 -21.18
C ASP A 372 -3.70 -20.86 -20.92
N PHE A 373 -3.53 -20.18 -19.78
CA PHE A 373 -4.33 -19.00 -19.44
C PHE A 373 -4.09 -17.85 -20.41
N ALA A 374 -2.84 -17.66 -20.84
CA ALA A 374 -2.46 -16.65 -21.81
C ALA A 374 -2.97 -16.99 -23.22
N ALA A 375 -2.93 -18.26 -23.63
CA ALA A 375 -3.52 -18.72 -24.89
C ALA A 375 -5.03 -18.45 -24.93
N LYS A 376 -5.77 -18.89 -23.90
CA LYS A 376 -7.22 -18.65 -23.77
C LYS A 376 -7.56 -17.15 -23.78
N ALA A 377 -6.76 -16.31 -23.12
CA ALA A 377 -6.95 -14.86 -23.15
C ALA A 377 -6.78 -14.27 -24.56
N LEU A 378 -5.75 -14.70 -25.30
CA LEU A 378 -5.54 -14.26 -26.70
C LEU A 378 -6.68 -14.70 -27.61
N ASP A 379 -7.05 -15.97 -27.54
CA ASP A 379 -8.05 -16.59 -28.43
C ASP A 379 -9.45 -15.99 -28.22
N SER A 380 -9.76 -15.58 -26.99
CA SER A 380 -11.02 -14.89 -26.66
C SER A 380 -11.19 -13.53 -27.35
N GLY A 381 -10.08 -12.89 -27.77
CA GLY A 381 -10.10 -11.56 -28.38
C GLY A 381 -10.49 -10.40 -27.45
N THR A 382 -10.68 -10.64 -26.14
CA THR A 382 -11.10 -9.62 -25.16
C THR A 382 -10.11 -8.45 -25.06
N TRP A 383 -8.83 -8.73 -25.26
CA TRP A 383 -7.75 -7.73 -25.30
C TRP A 383 -7.99 -6.62 -26.32
N LYS A 384 -8.75 -6.87 -27.41
CA LYS A 384 -9.07 -5.85 -28.43
C LYS A 384 -9.95 -4.72 -27.89
N GLN A 385 -10.71 -4.95 -26.81
CA GLN A 385 -11.58 -3.95 -26.19
C GLN A 385 -11.01 -3.38 -24.89
N ILE A 386 -9.80 -3.77 -24.48
CA ILE A 386 -9.24 -3.38 -23.17
C ILE A 386 -9.17 -1.86 -22.98
N ALA A 387 -8.94 -1.10 -24.05
CA ALA A 387 -8.88 0.36 -24.07
C ALA A 387 -10.16 1.05 -23.59
N LYS A 388 -11.32 0.36 -23.66
CA LYS A 388 -12.61 0.89 -23.23
C LYS A 388 -12.99 0.46 -21.81
N THR A 389 -12.12 -0.26 -21.12
CA THR A 389 -12.39 -0.79 -19.79
C THR A 389 -11.83 0.11 -18.70
N LYS A 390 -12.25 -0.10 -17.45
CA LYS A 390 -11.72 0.60 -16.27
C LYS A 390 -10.22 0.37 -16.02
N TYR A 391 -9.61 -0.60 -16.71
CA TYR A 391 -8.19 -0.95 -16.54
C TYR A 391 -7.26 -0.05 -17.35
N VAL A 392 -7.78 0.81 -18.22
CA VAL A 392 -7.01 1.77 -19.02
C VAL A 392 -7.47 3.17 -18.65
N ASN A 393 -6.58 3.99 -18.07
CA ASN A 393 -6.92 5.35 -17.67
C ASN A 393 -5.66 6.22 -17.48
N ASP A 394 -5.31 7.01 -18.49
CA ASP A 394 -4.13 7.88 -18.45
C ASP A 394 -4.18 8.91 -17.30
N LYS A 395 -5.37 9.31 -16.84
CA LYS A 395 -5.52 10.27 -15.73
C LYS A 395 -5.14 9.69 -14.37
N GLN A 396 -5.12 8.37 -14.22
CA GLN A 396 -4.71 7.70 -12.97
C GLN A 396 -3.24 7.25 -13.00
N ILE A 397 -2.51 7.62 -14.05
CA ILE A 397 -1.08 7.39 -14.15
C ILE A 397 -0.38 8.65 -13.67
N THR A 398 0.49 8.49 -12.68
CA THR A 398 1.42 9.55 -12.27
C THR A 398 2.64 9.50 -13.17
N ASP A 399 3.66 8.74 -12.75
CA ASP A 399 4.93 8.60 -13.46
C ASP A 399 5.00 7.30 -14.27
N HIS A 400 4.34 6.24 -13.80
CA HIS A 400 4.36 4.92 -14.42
C HIS A 400 3.00 4.25 -14.29
N TYR A 401 2.60 3.45 -15.28
CA TYR A 401 1.42 2.59 -15.21
C TYR A 401 1.69 1.35 -14.35
N ALA A 402 0.67 0.51 -14.15
CA ALA A 402 0.73 -0.65 -13.27
C ALA A 402 1.84 -1.67 -13.59
N ILE A 403 2.22 -2.44 -12.57
CA ILE A 403 3.17 -3.55 -12.66
C ILE A 403 2.51 -4.71 -13.40
N ILE A 404 2.97 -4.98 -14.62
CA ILE A 404 2.52 -6.07 -15.48
C ILE A 404 3.69 -6.85 -16.08
N PRO A 405 3.48 -8.08 -16.57
CA PRO A 405 4.48 -8.77 -17.38
C PRO A 405 4.70 -8.05 -18.71
N THR A 406 5.94 -7.97 -19.17
CA THR A 406 6.31 -7.36 -20.47
C THR A 406 6.05 -8.29 -21.65
N GLY A 407 5.91 -9.60 -21.41
CA GLY A 407 5.94 -10.63 -22.46
C GLY A 407 7.34 -10.84 -23.06
N GLN A 408 8.39 -10.39 -22.40
CA GLN A 408 9.79 -10.51 -22.82
C GLN A 408 10.66 -11.06 -21.69
N GLY A 409 11.97 -11.21 -21.93
CA GLY A 409 12.94 -11.57 -20.88
C GLY A 409 12.93 -13.04 -20.47
N PHE A 410 12.21 -13.92 -21.18
CA PHE A 410 12.03 -15.33 -20.76
C PHE A 410 13.33 -16.15 -20.72
N GLY A 411 14.38 -15.75 -21.44
CA GLY A 411 15.70 -16.36 -21.31
C GLY A 411 16.28 -16.26 -19.88
N ALA A 412 15.83 -15.27 -19.10
CA ALA A 412 16.25 -15.08 -17.72
C ALA A 412 15.46 -15.94 -16.71
N LEU A 413 14.35 -16.60 -17.10
CA LEU A 413 13.51 -17.37 -16.18
C LEU A 413 14.30 -18.47 -15.43
N ARG A 414 15.22 -19.14 -16.13
CA ARG A 414 16.06 -20.21 -15.54
C ARG A 414 17.00 -19.70 -14.44
N SER A 415 17.30 -18.40 -14.43
CA SER A 415 18.16 -17.76 -13.43
C SER A 415 17.40 -17.22 -12.22
N LEU A 416 16.06 -17.23 -12.23
CA LEU A 416 15.26 -16.74 -11.13
C LEU A 416 15.30 -17.73 -9.97
N ASN A 417 15.43 -17.19 -8.75
CA ASN A 417 15.19 -18.02 -7.56
C ASN A 417 13.70 -18.44 -7.50
N PRO A 418 13.36 -19.54 -6.78
CA PRO A 418 11.99 -20.05 -6.74
C PRO A 418 10.95 -19.07 -6.21
N LEU A 419 11.34 -18.17 -5.31
CA LEU A 419 10.44 -17.15 -4.76
C LEU A 419 10.14 -16.06 -5.79
N ALA A 420 11.15 -15.59 -6.54
CA ALA A 420 11.01 -14.61 -7.61
C ALA A 420 10.13 -15.15 -8.74
N ALA A 421 10.24 -16.45 -9.07
CA ALA A 421 9.35 -17.10 -10.02
C ALA A 421 7.88 -17.10 -9.54
N LYS A 422 7.63 -17.35 -8.24
CA LYS A 422 6.28 -17.27 -7.66
C LYS A 422 5.72 -15.85 -7.63
N VAL A 423 6.57 -14.85 -7.35
CA VAL A 423 6.17 -13.44 -7.40
C VAL A 423 5.83 -13.03 -8.84
N TYR A 424 6.62 -13.47 -9.83
CA TYR A 424 6.32 -13.26 -11.24
C TYR A 424 5.01 -13.93 -11.66
N GLU A 425 4.78 -15.17 -11.24
CA GLU A 425 3.50 -15.87 -11.48
C GLU A 425 2.33 -15.10 -10.88
N LEU A 426 2.45 -14.60 -9.65
CA LEU A 426 1.41 -13.79 -8.99
C LEU A 426 1.07 -12.53 -9.80
N ILE A 427 2.08 -11.80 -10.29
CA ILE A 427 1.90 -10.64 -11.17
C ILE A 427 1.18 -11.05 -12.46
N GLY A 428 1.62 -12.14 -13.09
CA GLY A 428 1.03 -12.64 -14.32
C GLY A 428 -0.42 -13.13 -14.17
N ARG A 429 -0.77 -13.78 -13.05
CA ARG A 429 -2.16 -14.16 -12.74
C ARG A 429 -3.07 -12.95 -12.59
N ARG A 430 -2.62 -11.93 -11.84
CA ARG A 430 -3.36 -10.66 -11.67
C ARG A 430 -3.55 -9.95 -13.01
N PHE A 431 -2.51 -9.92 -13.85
CA PHE A 431 -2.57 -9.35 -15.19
C PHE A 431 -3.56 -10.09 -16.09
N LEU A 432 -3.44 -11.41 -16.21
CA LEU A 432 -4.31 -12.21 -17.08
C LEU A 432 -5.77 -12.16 -16.65
N SER A 433 -6.05 -12.00 -15.34
CA SER A 433 -7.41 -11.92 -14.80
C SER A 433 -8.28 -10.85 -15.46
N ILE A 434 -7.70 -9.73 -15.93
CA ILE A 434 -8.49 -8.63 -16.53
C ILE A 434 -9.04 -8.97 -17.93
N PHE A 435 -8.57 -10.06 -18.55
CA PHE A 435 -9.01 -10.53 -19.86
C PHE A 435 -10.04 -11.65 -19.78
N TYR A 436 -10.44 -12.04 -18.56
CA TYR A 436 -11.44 -13.06 -18.29
C TYR A 436 -12.76 -12.41 -17.86
N PRO A 437 -13.90 -13.09 -18.07
CA PRO A 437 -15.20 -12.58 -17.62
C PRO A 437 -15.23 -12.42 -16.09
N PRO A 438 -16.10 -11.52 -15.57
CA PRO A 438 -16.30 -11.38 -14.13
C PRO A 438 -16.76 -12.71 -13.53
N ALA A 439 -16.39 -12.95 -12.26
CA ALA A 439 -16.97 -14.03 -11.51
C ALA A 439 -18.46 -13.72 -11.24
N VAL A 440 -19.33 -14.69 -11.47
CA VAL A 440 -20.77 -14.55 -11.24
C VAL A 440 -21.14 -15.34 -10.01
N TYR A 441 -21.70 -14.66 -9.03
CA TYR A 441 -22.28 -15.27 -7.84
C TYR A 441 -23.81 -15.19 -7.89
N GLN A 442 -24.47 -16.24 -7.42
CA GLN A 442 -25.88 -16.22 -7.10
C GLN A 442 -26.05 -16.08 -5.60
N LYS A 443 -26.64 -14.97 -5.17
CA LYS A 443 -26.98 -14.72 -3.77
C LYS A 443 -28.45 -15.06 -3.54
N PHE A 444 -28.70 -15.96 -2.60
CA PHE A 444 -30.03 -16.29 -2.10
C PHE A 444 -30.18 -15.64 -0.73
N SER A 445 -31.25 -14.87 -0.51
CA SER A 445 -31.63 -14.36 0.82
C SER A 445 -33.01 -14.90 1.16
N LEU A 446 -33.11 -15.62 2.26
CA LEU A 446 -34.34 -16.23 2.74
C LEU A 446 -34.82 -15.50 3.98
N ARG A 447 -36.14 -15.38 4.10
CA ARG A 447 -36.80 -14.87 5.28
C ARG A 447 -37.92 -15.81 5.66
N ILE A 448 -37.81 -16.43 6.83
CA ILE A 448 -38.76 -17.40 7.36
C ILE A 448 -39.42 -16.78 8.58
N GLU A 449 -40.74 -16.79 8.66
CA GLU A 449 -41.51 -16.28 9.79
C GLU A 449 -42.04 -17.41 10.65
N LYS A 450 -41.99 -17.20 11.97
CA LYS A 450 -42.66 -18.05 12.95
C LYS A 450 -43.16 -17.19 14.11
N GLN A 451 -44.47 -17.23 14.36
CA GLN A 451 -45.13 -16.56 15.48
C GLN A 451 -44.80 -15.06 15.58
N GLY A 452 -44.76 -14.37 14.44
CA GLY A 452 -44.43 -12.95 14.31
C GLY A 452 -42.93 -12.65 14.28
N GLU A 453 -42.08 -13.63 14.56
CA GLU A 453 -40.62 -13.50 14.54
C GLU A 453 -40.01 -13.92 13.21
N GLN A 454 -38.86 -13.35 12.84
CA GLN A 454 -38.25 -13.58 11.54
C GLN A 454 -36.84 -14.14 11.63
N PHE A 455 -36.57 -15.15 10.81
CA PHE A 455 -35.30 -15.81 10.62
C PHE A 455 -34.75 -15.55 9.22
N PHE A 456 -33.44 -15.33 9.13
CA PHE A 456 -32.76 -14.94 7.92
C PHE A 456 -31.62 -15.89 7.61
N ALA A 457 -31.59 -16.42 6.39
CA ALA A 457 -30.47 -17.18 5.85
C ALA A 457 -29.98 -16.52 4.57
N ALA A 458 -28.66 -16.52 4.35
CA ALA A 458 -28.07 -15.98 3.13
C ALA A 458 -26.98 -16.92 2.61
N TYR A 459 -27.12 -17.31 1.34
CA TYR A 459 -26.17 -18.18 0.65
C TYR A 459 -25.59 -17.44 -0.55
N LYS A 460 -24.29 -17.62 -0.80
CA LYS A 460 -23.61 -17.06 -1.96
C LYS A 460 -22.90 -18.19 -2.70
N VAL A 461 -23.42 -18.54 -3.88
CA VAL A 461 -22.90 -19.65 -4.67
C VAL A 461 -22.15 -19.12 -5.89
N LEU A 462 -20.94 -19.60 -6.14
CA LEU A 462 -20.20 -19.28 -7.36
C LEU A 462 -20.84 -20.01 -8.55
N ALA A 463 -21.54 -19.27 -9.41
CA ALA A 463 -22.19 -19.85 -10.59
C ALA A 463 -21.24 -19.92 -11.80
N GLU A 464 -20.43 -18.87 -11.99
CA GLU A 464 -19.42 -18.83 -13.05
C GLU A 464 -18.10 -18.31 -12.44
N ALA A 465 -17.04 -19.13 -12.49
CA ALA A 465 -15.75 -18.77 -11.88
C ALA A 465 -15.10 -17.54 -12.54
N GLY A 466 -15.25 -17.39 -13.86
CA GLY A 466 -14.67 -16.29 -14.62
C GLY A 466 -13.18 -16.14 -14.35
N TYR A 467 -12.73 -14.94 -14.03
CA TYR A 467 -11.32 -14.66 -13.72
C TYR A 467 -10.74 -15.42 -12.52
N LEU A 468 -11.57 -16.01 -11.64
CA LEU A 468 -11.08 -16.81 -10.51
C LEU A 468 -10.33 -18.08 -10.96
N GLU A 469 -10.61 -18.57 -12.17
CA GLU A 469 -9.84 -19.66 -12.81
C GLU A 469 -8.33 -19.34 -12.87
N VAL A 470 -8.00 -18.06 -13.08
CA VAL A 470 -6.62 -17.58 -13.22
C VAL A 470 -6.10 -17.03 -11.90
N ALA A 471 -6.93 -16.28 -11.18
CA ALA A 471 -6.51 -15.56 -9.99
C ALA A 471 -6.13 -16.47 -8.81
N ASN A 472 -6.75 -17.65 -8.71
CA ASN A 472 -6.44 -18.61 -7.66
C ASN A 472 -5.09 -19.28 -7.92
N VAL A 473 -4.14 -19.12 -6.99
CA VAL A 473 -2.94 -19.96 -6.95
C VAL A 473 -3.37 -21.30 -6.35
N PRO A 474 -3.19 -22.44 -7.06
CA PRO A 474 -3.50 -23.76 -6.51
C PRO A 474 -2.72 -23.95 -5.20
N SER A 475 -3.40 -23.81 -4.08
CA SER A 475 -2.86 -24.14 -2.77
C SER A 475 -2.98 -25.65 -2.63
N LYS A 476 -1.87 -26.36 -2.38
CA LYS A 476 -1.90 -27.80 -2.08
C LYS A 476 -2.99 -28.06 -1.03
N LYS A 477 -4.00 -28.87 -1.42
CA LYS A 477 -5.08 -29.48 -0.62
C LYS A 477 -5.20 -28.95 0.82
N LYS A 478 -6.18 -28.08 1.07
CA LYS A 478 -6.90 -28.10 2.36
C LYS A 478 -7.74 -29.38 2.37
N ALA A 479 -7.12 -30.50 2.72
CA ALA A 479 -7.85 -31.67 3.15
C ALA A 479 -8.43 -31.37 4.54
N GLU A 480 -9.74 -31.55 4.66
CA GLU A 480 -10.45 -31.90 5.90
C GLU A 480 -10.13 -31.06 7.14
N ASN A 481 -10.75 -29.88 7.21
CA ASN A 481 -11.39 -29.43 8.44
C ASN A 481 -12.41 -28.34 8.08
N SER A 482 -13.62 -28.76 7.70
CA SER A 482 -14.81 -27.91 7.65
C SER A 482 -15.22 -27.59 9.08
N GLY A 483 -14.47 -26.68 9.68
CA GLY A 483 -14.64 -26.25 11.06
C GLY A 483 -13.80 -25.01 11.27
N ASN A 484 -14.38 -23.85 10.93
CA ASN A 484 -13.92 -22.55 11.39
C ASN A 484 -12.71 -21.91 10.68
N SER A 485 -12.68 -21.89 9.33
CA SER A 485 -11.82 -20.94 8.60
C SER A 485 -12.61 -19.70 8.14
N LYS A 486 -12.64 -18.66 8.98
CA LYS A 486 -13.01 -17.30 8.54
C LYS A 486 -12.10 -16.90 7.38
N ALA A 487 -12.70 -16.68 6.21
CA ALA A 487 -12.03 -16.14 5.05
C ALA A 487 -11.36 -14.80 5.39
N GLU A 488 -10.03 -14.76 5.28
CA GLU A 488 -9.29 -13.50 5.27
C GLU A 488 -9.46 -12.86 3.89
N ASN A 489 -10.54 -12.11 3.71
CA ASN A 489 -10.64 -11.17 2.59
C ASN A 489 -10.51 -9.73 3.09
N SER A 490 -9.81 -8.95 2.26
CA SER A 490 -9.44 -7.54 2.41
C SER A 490 -10.62 -6.62 2.73
N GLY A 491 -10.32 -5.50 3.39
CA GLY A 491 -11.29 -4.48 3.79
C GLY A 491 -12.19 -4.01 2.64
N ALA A 492 -13.47 -4.34 2.78
CA ALA A 492 -14.64 -3.57 2.35
C ALA A 492 -15.87 -4.28 2.94
N SER A 493 -16.72 -3.51 3.64
CA SER A 493 -18.04 -3.89 4.19
C SER A 493 -18.09 -5.13 5.11
N GLN A 494 -18.42 -4.91 6.39
CA GLN A 494 -18.75 -5.94 7.39
C GLN A 494 -20.08 -6.69 7.13
N ASP A 495 -20.64 -6.63 5.92
CA ASP A 495 -22.07 -6.91 5.67
C ASP A 495 -22.40 -8.20 4.89
N SER A 496 -21.42 -9.06 4.62
CA SER A 496 -21.71 -10.37 3.99
C SER A 496 -21.44 -11.53 4.94
N GLN A 497 -22.41 -11.82 5.81
CA GLN A 497 -22.53 -13.09 6.55
C GLN A 497 -23.00 -14.27 5.66
N ALA A 498 -22.95 -14.13 4.33
CA ALA A 498 -23.40 -15.20 3.44
C ALA A 498 -22.32 -16.28 3.35
N GLU A 499 -22.72 -17.55 3.52
CA GLU A 499 -21.83 -18.69 3.32
C GLU A 499 -21.46 -18.79 1.84
N GLU A 500 -20.16 -18.70 1.52
CA GLU A 500 -19.63 -18.74 0.15
C GLU A 500 -19.29 -20.19 -0.21
N LEU A 501 -19.93 -20.70 -1.25
CA LEU A 501 -19.82 -22.08 -1.70
C LEU A 501 -19.40 -22.12 -3.18
N ASP A 502 -18.48 -23.01 -3.52
CA ASP A 502 -17.95 -23.21 -4.88
C ASP A 502 -18.37 -24.60 -5.44
N PRO A 503 -19.42 -24.65 -6.30
CA PRO A 503 -19.91 -25.88 -6.91
C PRO A 503 -18.91 -26.56 -7.86
N GLY A 504 -17.83 -25.89 -8.27
CA GLY A 504 -16.82 -26.47 -9.15
C GLY A 504 -16.02 -27.60 -8.51
N HIS A 505 -15.97 -27.65 -7.17
CA HIS A 505 -15.17 -28.61 -6.40
C HIS A 505 -15.94 -29.28 -5.24
N ASP A 506 -17.24 -29.00 -5.07
CA ASP A 506 -18.06 -29.49 -3.96
C ASP A 506 -19.45 -29.93 -4.43
N GLU A 507 -19.74 -31.24 -4.41
CA GLU A 507 -21.07 -31.78 -4.72
C GLU A 507 -22.14 -31.21 -3.78
N LYS A 508 -21.81 -30.92 -2.51
CA LYS A 508 -22.76 -30.33 -1.55
C LYS A 508 -23.22 -28.94 -1.97
N ALA A 509 -22.39 -28.18 -2.67
CA ALA A 509 -22.74 -26.86 -3.16
C ALA A 509 -23.69 -26.91 -4.36
N LYS A 510 -23.62 -27.97 -5.19
CA LYS A 510 -24.60 -28.20 -6.27
C LYS A 510 -25.96 -28.62 -5.73
N ASP A 511 -25.96 -29.52 -4.75
CA ASP A 511 -27.18 -29.99 -4.10
C ASP A 511 -27.87 -28.86 -3.34
N LEU A 512 -27.10 -28.03 -2.62
CA LEU A 512 -27.65 -26.84 -1.96
C LEU A 512 -28.22 -25.83 -2.96
N LEU A 513 -27.56 -25.62 -4.11
CA LEU A 513 -28.06 -24.72 -5.15
C LEU A 513 -29.39 -25.21 -5.74
N ALA A 514 -29.49 -26.52 -6.03
CA ALA A 514 -30.72 -27.14 -6.51
C ALA A 514 -31.84 -27.01 -5.47
N MET A 515 -31.54 -27.32 -4.21
CA MET A 515 -32.45 -27.17 -3.07
C MET A 515 -32.97 -25.73 -2.94
N LEU A 516 -32.08 -24.73 -2.88
CA LEU A 516 -32.46 -23.31 -2.78
C LEU A 516 -33.29 -22.84 -3.97
N SER A 517 -33.06 -23.42 -5.14
CA SER A 517 -33.79 -23.11 -6.37
C SER A 517 -35.21 -23.69 -6.39
N GLY A 518 -35.46 -24.78 -5.65
CA GLY A 518 -36.77 -25.43 -5.53
C GLY A 518 -37.74 -24.74 -4.56
N LEU A 519 -37.23 -23.97 -3.60
CA LEU A 519 -38.04 -23.28 -2.59
C LEU A 519 -38.98 -22.23 -3.18
N LYS A 520 -40.20 -22.14 -2.63
CA LYS A 520 -41.23 -21.17 -3.05
C LYS A 520 -41.72 -20.32 -1.88
N LYS A 521 -41.97 -19.04 -2.14
CA LYS A 521 -42.63 -18.16 -1.17
C LYS A 521 -43.97 -18.76 -0.70
N GLY A 522 -44.23 -18.70 0.59
CA GLY A 522 -45.41 -19.27 1.26
C GLY A 522 -45.24 -20.73 1.68
N GLN A 523 -44.15 -21.40 1.29
CA GLN A 523 -43.86 -22.77 1.69
C GLN A 523 -43.68 -22.88 3.20
N LYS A 524 -44.29 -23.90 3.80
CA LYS A 524 -44.12 -24.26 5.20
C LYS A 524 -42.89 -25.14 5.33
N LEU A 525 -42.02 -24.80 6.27
CA LEU A 525 -40.78 -25.50 6.57
C LEU A 525 -40.85 -25.93 8.04
N LYS A 526 -40.65 -27.22 8.32
CA LYS A 526 -40.64 -27.75 9.67
C LYS A 526 -39.43 -27.22 10.43
N LEU A 527 -39.65 -26.69 11.62
CA LEU A 527 -38.60 -26.28 12.52
C LEU A 527 -38.11 -27.52 13.30
N LEU A 528 -36.90 -27.95 13.01
CA LEU A 528 -36.29 -29.14 13.60
C LEU A 528 -35.68 -28.85 14.98
N LYS A 529 -34.95 -27.74 15.10
CA LYS A 529 -34.31 -27.30 16.35
C LYS A 529 -34.16 -25.79 16.41
N LEU A 530 -34.13 -25.27 17.64
CA LEU A 530 -33.68 -23.92 17.97
C LEU A 530 -32.47 -24.03 18.89
N GLU A 531 -31.41 -23.30 18.59
CA GLU A 531 -30.21 -23.29 19.41
C GLU A 531 -29.69 -21.87 19.63
N ILE A 532 -29.04 -21.68 20.78
CA ILE A 532 -28.35 -20.43 21.10
C ILE A 532 -26.90 -20.57 20.66
N LYS A 533 -26.50 -19.69 19.74
CA LYS A 533 -25.10 -19.53 19.34
C LYS A 533 -24.51 -18.33 20.06
N GLU A 534 -23.69 -18.61 21.06
CA GLU A 534 -22.88 -17.60 21.74
C GLU A 534 -21.77 -17.11 20.80
N GLY A 535 -21.67 -15.79 20.67
CA GLY A 535 -20.59 -15.11 19.99
C GLY A 535 -19.93 -14.11 20.92
N GLU A 536 -18.70 -13.73 20.61
CA GLU A 536 -17.98 -12.67 21.30
C GLU A 536 -17.45 -11.66 20.28
N THR A 537 -17.44 -10.39 20.66
CA THR A 537 -16.75 -9.37 19.87
C THR A 537 -15.24 -9.69 19.84
N SER A 538 -14.57 -9.36 18.73
CA SER A 538 -13.13 -9.59 18.56
C SER A 538 -12.40 -8.26 18.40
N PRO A 539 -11.20 -8.10 18.99
CA PRO A 539 -10.41 -6.90 18.78
C PRO A 539 -9.99 -6.78 17.31
N PRO A 540 -9.66 -5.57 16.84
CA PRO A 540 -9.13 -5.39 15.49
C PRO A 540 -7.83 -6.16 15.31
N LYS A 541 -7.55 -6.59 14.08
CA LYS A 541 -6.29 -7.30 13.78
C LYS A 541 -5.10 -6.34 13.86
N ARG A 542 -3.98 -6.84 14.39
CA ARG A 542 -2.68 -6.17 14.29
C ARG A 542 -2.29 -5.98 12.82
N TYR A 543 -1.53 -4.93 12.56
CA TYR A 543 -0.92 -4.76 11.25
C TYR A 543 0.18 -5.78 11.02
N THR A 544 0.22 -6.35 9.82
CA THR A 544 1.41 -6.95 9.24
C THR A 544 2.20 -5.90 8.44
N SER A 545 3.47 -6.18 8.13
CA SER A 545 4.30 -5.33 7.28
C SER A 545 3.64 -5.02 5.93
N GLY A 546 3.01 -6.01 5.28
CA GLY A 546 2.23 -5.79 4.06
C GLY A 546 0.99 -4.93 4.27
N SER A 547 0.15 -5.23 5.26
CA SER A 547 -1.05 -4.43 5.52
C SER A 547 -0.74 -3.01 5.99
N MET A 548 0.44 -2.78 6.59
CA MET A 548 0.89 -1.46 6.99
C MET A 548 1.23 -0.61 5.76
N ILE A 549 1.85 -1.18 4.72
CA ILE A 549 2.07 -0.47 3.46
C ILE A 549 0.73 -0.01 2.85
N LEU A 550 -0.28 -0.89 2.85
CA LEU A 550 -1.62 -0.49 2.39
C LEU A 550 -2.25 0.57 3.28
N ALA A 551 -2.08 0.46 4.61
CA ALA A 551 -2.59 1.47 5.53
C ALA A 551 -1.91 2.84 5.30
N MET A 552 -0.62 2.85 4.95
CA MET A 552 0.12 4.07 4.59
C MET A 552 -0.39 4.68 3.28
N GLU A 553 -0.60 3.88 2.23
CA GLU A 553 -1.17 4.33 0.95
C GLU A 553 -2.62 4.85 1.10
N ASN A 554 -3.39 4.24 2.00
CA ASN A 554 -4.79 4.61 2.27
C ASN A 554 -4.95 5.55 3.46
N ALA A 555 -3.87 6.16 3.96
CA ALA A 555 -3.89 6.99 5.16
C ALA A 555 -4.81 8.22 5.03
N GLY A 556 -5.17 8.63 3.80
CA GLY A 556 -6.20 9.65 3.56
C GLY A 556 -7.58 9.29 4.10
N GLN A 557 -7.89 8.01 4.30
CA GLN A 557 -9.14 7.58 4.95
C GLN A 557 -9.25 8.03 6.41
N LEU A 558 -8.12 8.38 7.04
CA LEU A 558 -8.07 8.89 8.40
C LEU A 558 -8.25 10.42 8.47
N ILE A 559 -8.27 11.11 7.34
CA ILE A 559 -8.42 12.56 7.25
C ILE A 559 -9.90 12.87 7.02
N GLU A 560 -10.51 13.69 7.88
CA GLU A 560 -11.91 14.11 7.75
C GLU A 560 -12.12 15.13 6.61
N ASP A 561 -11.21 16.10 6.49
CA ASP A 561 -11.22 17.16 5.46
C ASP A 561 -11.06 16.56 4.05
N GLU A 562 -12.07 16.76 3.20
CA GLU A 562 -12.12 16.16 1.85
C GLU A 562 -11.06 16.74 0.90
N ASP A 563 -10.73 18.03 1.03
CA ASP A 563 -9.74 18.70 0.19
C ASP A 563 -8.34 18.16 0.48
N LEU A 564 -7.99 18.01 1.76
CA LEU A 564 -6.72 17.41 2.18
C LEU A 564 -6.67 15.91 1.83
N ARG A 565 -7.78 15.19 2.04
CA ARG A 565 -7.89 13.78 1.65
C ARG A 565 -7.63 13.59 0.16
N ALA A 566 -8.13 14.49 -0.69
CA ALA A 566 -7.94 14.42 -2.15
C ALA A 566 -6.45 14.51 -2.55
N GLN A 567 -5.64 15.28 -1.83
CA GLN A 567 -4.22 15.50 -2.17
C GLN A 567 -3.33 14.28 -1.99
N ILE A 568 -3.72 13.38 -1.08
CA ILE A 568 -3.01 12.11 -0.84
C ILE A 568 -3.82 10.90 -1.27
N LYS A 569 -4.85 11.10 -2.10
CA LYS A 569 -5.69 10.00 -2.59
C LYS A 569 -4.87 9.12 -3.53
N GLY A 570 -4.69 7.85 -3.15
CA GLY A 570 -3.92 6.87 -3.91
C GLY A 570 -2.41 6.89 -3.64
N SER A 571 -1.85 7.98 -3.11
CA SER A 571 -0.43 8.08 -2.72
C SER A 571 -0.21 8.01 -1.20
N GLY A 572 -1.19 8.39 -0.38
CA GLY A 572 -1.14 8.28 1.08
C GLY A 572 0.05 9.01 1.72
N ILE A 573 0.60 8.44 2.79
CA ILE A 573 1.80 8.95 3.45
C ILE A 573 3.06 8.23 2.97
N GLY A 574 4.06 9.02 2.56
CA GLY A 574 5.24 8.51 1.86
C GLY A 574 4.92 8.05 0.44
N THR A 575 5.95 7.86 -0.38
CA THR A 575 5.84 7.39 -1.76
C THR A 575 6.00 5.87 -1.84
N SER A 576 5.48 5.21 -2.88
CA SER A 576 5.72 3.79 -3.13
C SER A 576 7.18 3.35 -2.91
N ALA A 577 8.15 4.18 -3.30
CA ALA A 577 9.58 3.93 -3.11
C ALA A 577 10.09 4.02 -1.65
N THR A 578 9.43 4.77 -0.76
CA THR A 578 9.95 5.10 0.59
C THR A 578 9.25 4.37 1.73
N ARG A 579 8.02 3.87 1.55
CA ARG A 579 7.24 3.23 2.64
C ARG A 579 7.96 2.04 3.29
N ALA A 580 8.60 1.19 2.47
CA ALA A 580 9.36 0.03 2.97
C ALA A 580 10.59 0.43 3.80
N GLU A 581 11.35 1.42 3.34
CA GLU A 581 12.52 1.94 4.05
C GLU A 581 12.14 2.66 5.36
N ILE A 582 10.97 3.32 5.41
CA ILE A 582 10.44 3.91 6.64
C ILE A 582 10.13 2.84 7.69
N LEU A 583 9.51 1.73 7.30
CA LEU A 583 9.26 0.61 8.22
C LEU A 583 10.58 0.01 8.72
N LYS A 584 11.53 -0.23 7.81
CA LYS A 584 12.87 -0.72 8.14
C LYS A 584 13.58 0.20 9.13
N LYS A 585 13.50 1.52 8.92
CA LYS A 585 14.02 2.52 9.87
C LYS A 585 13.37 2.39 11.24
N LEU A 586 12.03 2.30 11.32
CA LEU A 586 11.30 2.16 12.59
C LEU A 586 11.67 0.88 13.35
N PHE A 587 11.97 -0.21 12.65
CA PHE A 587 12.50 -1.43 13.25
C PHE A 587 13.95 -1.24 13.73
N ASN A 588 14.81 -0.63 12.91
CA ASN A 588 16.22 -0.41 13.24
C ASN A 588 16.42 0.49 14.47
N ILE A 589 15.62 1.55 14.59
CA ILE A 589 15.63 2.44 15.77
C ILE A 589 14.83 1.88 16.95
N LYS A 590 14.32 0.65 16.83
CA LYS A 590 13.58 -0.09 17.86
C LYS A 590 12.31 0.62 18.34
N TYR A 591 11.62 1.35 17.47
CA TYR A 591 10.29 1.90 17.79
C TYR A 591 9.19 0.86 17.55
N LEU A 592 9.41 0.03 16.52
CA LEU A 592 8.54 -1.09 16.19
C LEU A 592 9.36 -2.39 16.23
N ALA A 593 8.69 -3.50 16.42
CA ALA A 593 9.23 -4.85 16.27
C ALA A 593 8.48 -5.59 15.16
N LEU A 594 9.18 -6.48 14.46
CA LEU A 594 8.63 -7.31 13.38
C LEU A 594 8.79 -8.79 13.70
N ALA A 595 7.68 -9.51 13.82
CA ALA A 595 7.66 -10.96 13.90
C ALA A 595 7.88 -11.58 12.51
N LYS A 596 9.15 -11.87 12.15
CA LYS A 596 9.54 -12.30 10.78
C LYS A 596 8.70 -13.43 10.17
N LYS A 597 8.26 -14.41 10.96
CA LYS A 597 7.46 -15.55 10.46
C LYS A 597 6.03 -15.17 10.07
N THR A 598 5.41 -14.28 10.84
CA THR A 598 4.01 -13.87 10.64
C THR A 598 3.88 -12.52 9.95
N GLN A 599 4.99 -11.79 9.82
CA GLN A 599 5.08 -10.39 9.40
C GLN A 599 4.31 -9.40 10.29
N VAL A 600 3.86 -9.82 11.48
CA VAL A 600 3.12 -8.95 12.42
C VAL A 600 4.04 -7.88 13.00
N ILE A 601 3.52 -6.66 13.04
CA ILE A 601 4.17 -5.48 13.63
C ILE A 601 3.55 -5.22 15.01
N THR A 602 4.41 -4.96 15.99
CA THR A 602 4.02 -4.46 17.32
C THR A 602 4.87 -3.25 17.69
N PRO A 603 4.34 -2.28 18.46
CA PRO A 603 5.20 -1.26 19.04
C PRO A 603 6.15 -1.88 20.08
N THR A 604 7.25 -1.18 20.37
CA THR A 604 8.08 -1.43 21.53
C THR A 604 7.74 -0.45 22.65
N LEU A 605 8.23 -0.69 23.87
CA LEU A 605 8.12 0.29 24.96
C LEU A 605 8.70 1.66 24.55
N LEU A 606 9.86 1.68 23.89
CA LEU A 606 10.45 2.92 23.39
C LEU A 606 9.54 3.60 22.37
N GLY A 607 8.93 2.84 21.46
CA GLY A 607 7.98 3.36 20.48
C GLY A 607 6.75 4.02 21.12
N GLU A 608 6.18 3.40 22.15
CA GLU A 608 5.05 4.00 22.88
C GLU A 608 5.45 5.25 23.68
N ILE A 609 6.63 5.23 24.32
CA ILE A 609 7.17 6.41 24.99
C ILE A 609 7.36 7.57 24.00
N VAL A 610 7.91 7.30 22.82
CA VAL A 610 8.07 8.31 21.75
C VAL A 610 6.71 8.80 21.28
N PHE A 611 5.73 7.91 21.14
CA PHE A 611 4.35 8.28 20.81
C PHE A 611 3.78 9.24 21.85
N ASP A 612 3.89 8.94 23.15
CA ASP A 612 3.35 9.78 24.22
C ASP A 612 4.07 11.14 24.30
N VAL A 613 5.39 11.16 24.11
CA VAL A 613 6.16 12.41 23.97
C VAL A 613 5.63 13.24 22.80
N CYS A 614 5.45 12.64 21.62
CA CYS A 614 4.93 13.34 20.45
C CYS A 614 3.49 13.81 20.67
N GLN A 615 2.64 12.97 21.28
CA GLN A 615 1.25 13.29 21.58
C GLN A 615 1.14 14.52 22.48
N ALA A 616 2.03 14.65 23.47
CA ALA A 616 2.02 15.74 24.44
C ALA A 616 2.74 17.02 23.97
N SER A 617 3.56 16.96 22.92
CA SER A 617 4.44 18.08 22.54
C SER A 617 4.35 18.49 21.06
N MET A 618 4.07 17.55 20.16
CA MET A 618 3.97 17.75 18.71
C MET A 618 2.96 16.78 18.06
N ARG A 619 1.70 16.78 18.53
CA ARG A 619 0.64 15.83 18.11
C ARG A 619 0.48 15.70 16.59
N GLN A 620 0.69 16.78 15.85
CA GLN A 620 0.55 16.80 14.38
C GLN A 620 1.49 15.81 13.66
N LEU A 621 2.60 15.40 14.27
CA LEU A 621 3.50 14.39 13.69
C LEU A 621 2.89 12.97 13.70
N LEU A 622 1.84 12.73 14.49
CA LEU A 622 1.17 11.43 14.60
C LEU A 622 0.01 11.28 13.59
N ASN A 623 -0.17 12.27 12.72
CA ASN A 623 -1.41 12.52 12.00
C ASN A 623 -1.13 12.71 10.50
N PRO A 624 -1.84 11.99 9.60
CA PRO A 624 -1.59 12.07 8.16
C PRO A 624 -1.96 13.43 7.55
N GLU A 625 -2.79 14.23 8.22
CA GLU A 625 -3.16 15.59 7.82
C GLU A 625 -1.95 16.50 7.63
N LEU A 626 -0.91 16.33 8.46
CA LEU A 626 0.32 17.09 8.30
C LEU A 626 0.98 16.77 6.95
N THR A 627 1.03 15.49 6.59
CA THR A 627 1.53 15.06 5.27
C THR A 627 0.69 15.63 4.14
N ALA A 628 -0.63 15.49 4.21
CA ALA A 628 -1.51 15.97 3.16
C ALA A 628 -1.39 17.49 2.91
N SER A 629 -1.27 18.27 3.98
CA SER A 629 -1.14 19.73 3.90
C SER A 629 0.15 20.16 3.19
N TRP A 630 1.28 19.54 3.50
CA TRP A 630 2.55 19.86 2.85
C TRP A 630 2.59 19.37 1.39
N GLU A 631 2.09 18.16 1.10
CA GLU A 631 1.98 17.68 -0.29
C GLU A 631 1.10 18.60 -1.14
N LYS A 632 0.01 19.16 -0.58
CA LYS A 632 -0.83 20.17 -1.25
C LYS A 632 -0.01 21.38 -1.69
N GLY A 633 0.82 21.91 -0.77
CA GLY A 633 1.71 23.03 -1.10
C GLY A 633 2.76 22.67 -2.15
N LEU A 634 3.32 21.46 -2.11
CA LEU A 634 4.28 20.99 -3.11
C LEU A 634 3.64 20.84 -4.50
N THR A 635 2.38 20.42 -4.57
CA THR A 635 1.61 20.39 -5.81
C THR A 635 1.40 21.80 -6.35
N TYR A 636 1.03 22.76 -5.51
CA TYR A 636 0.88 24.16 -5.92
C TYR A 636 2.18 24.75 -6.48
N VAL A 637 3.34 24.41 -5.91
CA VAL A 637 4.64 24.81 -6.49
C VAL A 637 4.87 24.15 -7.85
N ALA A 638 4.56 22.86 -7.99
CA ALA A 638 4.74 22.14 -9.26
C ALA A 638 3.84 22.69 -10.38
N GLU A 639 2.63 23.15 -10.02
CA GLU A 639 1.68 23.80 -10.93
C GLU A 639 1.98 25.29 -11.17
N GLY A 640 2.91 25.88 -10.40
CA GLY A 640 3.24 27.30 -10.47
C GLY A 640 2.20 28.24 -9.84
N THR A 641 1.28 27.72 -9.02
CA THR A 641 0.23 28.52 -8.36
C THR A 641 0.72 29.22 -7.09
N ILE A 642 1.80 28.72 -6.47
CA ILE A 642 2.55 29.43 -5.43
C ILE A 642 4.05 29.39 -5.72
N THR A 643 4.78 30.37 -5.20
CA THR A 643 6.24 30.43 -5.37
C THR A 643 6.99 29.52 -4.37
N PRO A 644 8.22 29.08 -4.69
CA PRO A 644 9.06 28.36 -3.74
C PRO A 644 9.37 29.14 -2.46
N ASP A 645 9.46 30.47 -2.56
CA ASP A 645 9.75 31.35 -1.41
C ASP A 645 8.57 31.42 -0.44
N GLU A 646 7.34 31.53 -0.95
CA GLU A 646 6.12 31.45 -0.12
C GLU A 646 6.01 30.11 0.62
N TYR A 647 6.39 29.02 -0.04
CA TYR A 647 6.43 27.70 0.59
C TYR A 647 7.47 27.66 1.73
N MET A 648 8.68 28.13 1.46
CA MET A 648 9.77 28.17 2.44
C MET A 648 9.42 29.03 3.65
N GLU A 649 8.81 30.20 3.46
CA GLU A 649 8.40 31.08 4.57
C GLU A 649 7.41 30.35 5.50
N LYS A 650 6.40 29.68 4.92
CA LYS A 650 5.43 28.87 5.68
C LYS A 650 6.12 27.72 6.43
N LEU A 651 7.07 27.05 5.79
CA LEU A 651 7.85 25.95 6.37
C LEU A 651 8.72 26.41 7.54
N GLU A 652 9.48 27.48 7.36
CA GLU A 652 10.35 28.04 8.40
C GLU A 652 9.54 28.54 9.59
N ARG A 653 8.42 29.22 9.34
CA ARG A 653 7.48 29.64 10.38
C ARG A 653 6.92 28.45 11.14
N PHE A 654 6.49 27.40 10.44
CA PHE A 654 5.98 26.18 11.07
C PHE A 654 7.03 25.51 11.95
N VAL A 655 8.24 25.30 11.43
CA VAL A 655 9.35 24.69 12.17
C VAL A 655 9.72 25.53 13.39
N THR A 656 9.75 26.85 13.26
CA THR A 656 10.03 27.78 14.36
C THR A 656 8.99 27.68 15.47
N LEU A 657 7.71 27.79 15.11
CA LEU A 657 6.61 27.73 16.09
C LEU A 657 6.61 26.40 16.85
N ARG A 658 6.77 25.28 16.15
CA ARG A 658 6.77 23.95 16.78
C ARG A 658 8.00 23.74 17.67
N THR A 659 9.18 24.13 17.19
CA THR A 659 10.42 24.01 17.97
C THR A 659 10.36 24.84 19.24
N ASN A 660 9.93 26.10 19.14
CA ASN A 660 9.81 27.00 20.30
C ASN A 660 8.73 26.55 21.28
N GLY A 661 7.61 26.01 20.78
CA GLY A 661 6.57 25.42 21.63
C GLY A 661 7.13 24.31 22.53
N VAL A 662 7.95 23.40 21.98
CA VAL A 662 8.58 22.34 22.78
C VAL A 662 9.61 22.89 23.77
N LYS A 663 10.40 23.90 23.38
CA LYS A 663 11.36 24.56 24.30
C LYS A 663 10.65 25.08 25.55
N GLN A 664 9.50 25.74 25.36
CA GLN A 664 8.69 26.37 26.41
C GLN A 664 7.84 25.38 27.23
N THR A 665 7.56 24.19 26.70
CA THR A 665 6.73 23.19 27.39
C THR A 665 7.46 22.67 28.64
N ASN A 666 6.80 22.54 29.80
CA ASN A 666 7.40 21.90 30.99
C ASN A 666 6.56 20.72 31.49
N ASN A 667 6.48 19.65 30.70
CA ASN A 667 5.62 18.49 30.97
C ASN A 667 6.40 17.16 31.10
N ALA A 668 7.73 17.18 31.14
CA ALA A 668 8.53 15.95 31.09
C ALA A 668 8.23 15.00 32.28
N TYR A 669 7.98 15.54 33.47
CA TYR A 669 7.57 14.75 34.64
C TYR A 669 6.14 14.21 34.52
N MET A 670 5.25 14.97 33.88
CA MET A 670 3.84 14.57 33.66
C MET A 670 3.71 13.38 32.70
N LEU A 671 4.76 13.04 31.95
CA LEU A 671 4.78 11.88 31.05
C LEU A 671 5.03 10.56 31.78
N ARG A 672 5.55 10.58 33.00
CA ARG A 672 5.92 9.37 33.75
C ARG A 672 4.76 8.38 33.90
N PRO A 673 3.53 8.78 34.27
CA PRO A 673 2.40 7.85 34.38
C PRO A 673 2.06 7.17 33.05
N TYR A 674 2.20 7.86 31.91
CA TYR A 674 1.97 7.27 30.58
C TYR A 674 3.03 6.22 30.26
N PHE A 675 4.29 6.48 30.61
CA PHE A 675 5.37 5.50 30.44
C PHE A 675 5.13 4.27 31.32
N ASP A 676 4.72 4.47 32.57
CA ASP A 676 4.38 3.40 33.50
C ASP A 676 3.17 2.58 33.01
N ALA A 677 2.17 3.24 32.41
CA ALA A 677 1.02 2.57 31.77
C ALA A 677 1.44 1.72 30.56
N ALA A 678 2.31 2.23 29.70
CA ALA A 678 2.84 1.46 28.58
C ALA A 678 3.70 0.28 29.05
N ALA A 679 4.57 0.49 30.05
CA ALA A 679 5.52 -0.50 30.53
C ALA A 679 4.88 -1.79 31.06
N GLN A 680 3.63 -1.73 31.53
CA GLN A 680 2.85 -2.89 32.00
C GLN A 680 2.83 -4.02 30.96
N PHE A 681 2.78 -3.67 29.67
CA PHE A 681 2.64 -4.61 28.56
C PHE A 681 3.98 -5.17 28.05
N TYR A 682 5.11 -4.70 28.58
CA TYR A 682 6.46 -5.10 28.16
C TYR A 682 7.30 -5.70 29.28
N LYS A 683 6.78 -5.75 30.51
CA LYS A 683 7.39 -6.49 31.61
C LYS A 683 7.23 -7.98 31.30
N LYS A 684 8.36 -8.69 31.24
CA LYS A 684 8.40 -10.16 31.18
C LYS A 684 8.41 -10.73 32.58
#